data_AF-A0A5C6NND2-F1
#
_entry.id   AF-A0A5C6NND2-F1
#
_cell.length_a   1.000
_cell.length_b   1.000
_cell.length_c   1.000
_cell.angle_alpha   90.00
_cell.angle_beta   90.00
_cell.angle_gamma   90.00
#
_symmetry.space_group_name_H-M   'P 1'
#
loop_
_entity.id
_entity.type
_entity.pdbx_description
1 polymer ?
#
loop_
_entity_poly.entity_id
_entity_poly.type
_entity_poly.pdbx_seq_one_letter_code
_entity_poly.pdbx_strand_id
1 'polypeptide(L)'
;MVAGELVQEHLRADTGVSDDITVGRKTPELEGADQTLYGAAVACVARNAEDTDNEKQLPAEELEAMLPNRGEEEEKKVQTRLYRRRFAVLAVFSLYSLVNAFQWIQYSIITNVFTHFYGVTNDKVDWLSIVYMVVYVPLIFPATWLLDRRGLRLTALLGAGLNCAGAWLKCASVSRELFGLALTAQVICAVAQVFILGLPSRIASVWFGPREVSTACATAVLGNQFGTAIGFLLPPVLVPNTPEDPELMAHNIRVMFYITATVSTGLFLLAVAVIRDRPPIPPSHSQAVLPDSPPEDYSYKRSIFNLVRNKAFVLLLVSYGIMTGSFYSVSTLLNQMIMACYQNQELNAGRIGLTLVVAGMVGSVLCGVWLDYSKTFKITTLVVYIISFLGMIVFTFTLDLENISLVFFTAGALGFFMTGYLPLGFEFAVEITYPESEGTSSGLLNAFAQIFGMLFTLIQGKLTTDQSPLAGNLFLCVWIFMGIILTGISGDLPHVYSGAGSTVLLPCGTSPSSTTTACSGTAWYFKTDGHYTTVVSLGKVVKRLPQASRMSLDPNCSLVIRSIAVEDAGLYMCGQDGYHMTFMSVLKISEHPVPWEDEEVQLQCSLWRPADLGPCLLTSIRWVNETGAVLHGESEGHQADIQGDCSSFLNVTRQALHSTDYTCQLLDEHNYVTTEVVYTPDTGDRPCSSASR
;
A
#
# COMPACT_ATOMS: atom_id res chain seq x y z
N MET A 1 23.20 27.15 10.16
CA MET A 1 24.25 27.71 9.29
C MET A 1 25.14 26.54 8.90
N VAL A 2 25.17 26.00 7.69
CA VAL A 2 24.79 26.47 6.36
C VAL A 2 24.16 25.28 5.64
N ALA A 3 22.94 25.48 5.13
CA ALA A 3 22.36 24.69 4.05
C ALA A 3 22.37 25.63 2.84
N GLY A 4 22.98 25.22 1.74
CA GLY A 4 23.02 26.04 0.53
C GLY A 4 24.28 25.81 -0.29
N GLU A 5 24.35 24.67 -0.98
CA GLU A 5 25.24 24.44 -2.11
C GLU A 5 24.83 23.11 -2.76
N LEU A 6 23.95 23.18 -3.76
CA LEU A 6 23.77 22.16 -4.83
C LEU A 6 22.67 22.50 -5.86
N VAL A 7 22.19 23.76 -5.92
CA VAL A 7 21.14 24.17 -6.88
C VAL A 7 21.62 25.26 -7.87
N GLN A 8 22.93 25.51 -8.00
CA GLN A 8 23.39 26.69 -8.73
C GLN A 8 24.61 26.45 -9.61
N GLU A 9 24.50 25.55 -10.59
CA GLU A 9 25.55 25.42 -11.60
C GLU A 9 25.09 25.12 -13.04
N HIS A 10 23.85 25.45 -13.44
CA HIS A 10 23.45 25.31 -14.85
C HIS A 10 22.72 26.49 -15.49
N LEU A 11 22.81 27.70 -14.93
CA LEU A 11 22.25 28.89 -15.58
C LEU A 11 23.16 30.12 -15.45
N ARG A 12 23.54 30.66 -16.63
CA ARG A 12 24.31 31.89 -16.97
C ARG A 12 25.81 31.65 -17.15
N ALA A 13 26.49 32.10 -18.20
CA ALA A 13 26.17 32.99 -19.32
C ALA A 13 27.08 32.57 -20.50
N ASP A 14 26.73 32.82 -21.76
CA ASP A 14 27.17 34.06 -22.39
C ASP A 14 26.23 34.58 -23.49
N THR A 15 26.17 35.91 -23.54
CA THR A 15 25.43 36.78 -24.45
C THR A 15 26.40 37.65 -25.27
N GLY A 16 26.12 37.88 -26.56
CA GLY A 16 26.71 38.95 -27.41
C GLY A 16 26.88 38.53 -28.88
N VAL A 17 25.92 38.76 -29.81
CA VAL A 17 25.72 39.93 -30.74
C VAL A 17 26.93 40.14 -31.69
N SER A 18 26.87 40.30 -33.03
CA SER A 18 25.89 40.37 -34.14
C SER A 18 26.68 40.14 -35.46
N ASP A 19 26.10 39.55 -36.50
CA ASP A 19 26.02 40.14 -37.87
C ASP A 19 25.43 39.17 -38.92
N ASP A 20 24.20 39.51 -39.32
CA ASP A 20 23.72 39.73 -40.68
C ASP A 20 23.56 38.59 -41.73
N ILE A 21 22.48 38.78 -42.50
CA ILE A 21 22.14 38.23 -43.83
C ILE A 21 21.30 36.91 -43.91
N THR A 22 20.03 37.16 -44.25
CA THR A 22 19.01 36.36 -44.97
C THR A 22 19.45 35.16 -45.81
N VAL A 23 18.63 34.09 -45.84
CA VAL A 23 17.83 33.61 -46.99
C VAL A 23 17.28 32.20 -46.72
N GLY A 24 16.05 31.95 -47.18
CA GLY A 24 15.26 30.74 -46.97
C GLY A 24 15.90 29.43 -47.46
N ARG A 25 15.58 28.35 -46.74
CA ARG A 25 16.09 27.01 -47.02
C ARG A 25 15.10 26.24 -47.90
N LYS A 26 15.40 26.23 -49.21
CA LYS A 26 15.01 25.17 -50.14
C LYS A 26 15.69 23.86 -49.73
N THR A 27 14.96 22.77 -49.86
CA THR A 27 15.46 21.40 -49.98
C THR A 27 16.43 21.27 -51.16
N PRO A 28 17.51 20.48 -51.04
CA PRO A 28 18.19 19.93 -52.20
C PRO A 28 17.99 18.42 -52.29
N GLU A 29 17.56 18.01 -53.47
CA GLU A 29 17.75 16.68 -54.04
C GLU A 29 19.24 16.36 -54.21
N LEU A 30 19.59 15.08 -54.10
CA LEU A 30 20.69 14.52 -54.86
C LEU A 30 20.20 13.21 -55.49
N GLU A 31 20.03 13.23 -56.81
CA GLU A 31 19.83 12.08 -57.68
C GLU A 31 21.16 11.34 -57.92
N GLY A 32 21.06 10.03 -58.15
CA GLY A 32 22.11 9.19 -58.70
C GLY A 32 21.73 7.70 -58.70
N ALA A 33 21.24 7.25 -59.87
CA ALA A 33 20.97 5.90 -60.40
C ALA A 33 21.70 4.71 -59.72
N ASP A 34 21.21 3.46 -59.71
CA ASP A 34 20.52 2.73 -60.78
C ASP A 34 19.83 1.46 -60.22
N GLN A 35 18.78 1.00 -60.90
CA GLN A 35 18.00 -0.20 -60.57
C GLN A 35 18.75 -1.47 -60.98
N THR A 36 18.82 -2.49 -60.12
CA THR A 36 18.67 -3.89 -60.53
C THR A 36 18.50 -4.84 -59.35
N LEU A 37 17.57 -5.80 -59.54
CA LEU A 37 17.51 -7.11 -58.91
C LEU A 37 17.14 -7.19 -57.42
N TYR A 38 15.85 -7.43 -57.12
CA TYR A 38 15.43 -8.48 -56.17
C TYR A 38 13.93 -8.76 -56.37
N GLY A 39 13.64 -9.48 -57.45
CA GLY A 39 12.39 -10.21 -57.62
C GLY A 39 12.75 -11.67 -57.86
N ALA A 40 12.76 -12.48 -56.79
CA ALA A 40 12.59 -13.94 -56.87
C ALA A 40 12.55 -14.55 -55.46
N ALA A 41 11.70 -15.58 -55.34
CA ALA A 41 11.66 -16.63 -54.31
C ALA A 41 10.74 -16.42 -53.11
N VAL A 42 9.43 -16.60 -53.32
CA VAL A 42 8.66 -17.62 -52.56
C VAL A 42 7.64 -18.26 -53.52
N ALA A 43 7.94 -19.45 -54.01
CA ALA A 43 6.98 -20.35 -54.65
C ALA A 43 7.35 -21.82 -54.36
N CYS A 44 6.31 -22.64 -54.21
CA CYS A 44 6.25 -24.09 -53.91
C CYS A 44 6.28 -24.41 -52.40
N VAL A 45 5.25 -25.00 -51.79
CA VAL A 45 4.45 -26.16 -52.23
C VAL A 45 3.01 -26.08 -51.67
N ALA A 46 2.01 -26.15 -52.56
CA ALA A 46 0.73 -26.80 -52.25
C ALA A 46 0.12 -27.29 -53.58
N ARG A 47 0.25 -28.58 -53.84
CA ARG A 47 -0.47 -29.31 -54.89
C ARG A 47 -1.49 -30.22 -54.19
N ASN A 48 -2.65 -30.33 -54.83
CA ASN A 48 -3.74 -31.30 -54.66
C ASN A 48 -4.96 -30.81 -53.87
N ALA A 49 -5.96 -30.33 -54.62
CA ALA A 49 -7.26 -31.01 -54.74
C ALA A 49 -8.13 -30.21 -55.73
N GLU A 50 -8.30 -30.75 -56.95
CA GLU A 50 -9.45 -30.43 -57.79
C GLU A 50 -10.64 -31.21 -57.25
N ASP A 51 -11.78 -30.55 -57.01
CA ASP A 51 -13.07 -31.07 -57.44
C ASP A 51 -14.12 -29.94 -57.50
N THR A 52 -14.79 -29.89 -58.64
CA THR A 52 -15.93 -29.06 -59.05
C THR A 52 -17.18 -29.32 -58.21
N ASP A 53 -17.95 -28.29 -57.85
CA ASP A 53 -19.27 -28.03 -58.49
C ASP A 53 -19.97 -26.74 -58.01
N ASN A 54 -20.86 -26.25 -58.87
CA ASN A 54 -21.65 -25.02 -58.78
C ASN A 54 -22.54 -24.88 -57.52
N GLU A 55 -22.54 -23.69 -56.90
CA GLU A 55 -23.73 -23.19 -56.22
C GLU A 55 -23.91 -21.66 -56.41
N LYS A 56 -25.16 -21.28 -56.68
CA LYS A 56 -25.63 -19.98 -57.15
C LYS A 56 -25.34 -18.86 -56.14
N GLN A 57 -24.86 -17.71 -56.63
CA GLN A 57 -24.84 -16.44 -55.90
C GLN A 57 -26.28 -15.98 -55.60
N LEU A 58 -26.62 -15.87 -54.32
CA LEU A 58 -27.78 -15.10 -53.85
C LEU A 58 -27.50 -13.58 -53.91
N PRO A 59 -28.51 -12.73 -54.14
CA PRO A 59 -28.33 -11.28 -54.30
C PRO A 59 -27.92 -10.60 -52.99
N ALA A 60 -27.17 -9.51 -53.11
CA ALA A 60 -26.56 -8.75 -52.01
C ALA A 60 -27.53 -8.10 -51.00
N GLU A 61 -28.86 -8.26 -51.15
CA GLU A 61 -29.85 -7.68 -50.23
C GLU A 61 -30.14 -8.54 -48.99
N GLU A 62 -29.86 -9.85 -49.00
CA GLU A 62 -30.07 -10.70 -47.81
C GLU A 62 -28.88 -10.73 -46.84
N LEU A 63 -27.69 -10.27 -47.28
CA LEU A 63 -26.50 -10.16 -46.41
C LEU A 63 -26.56 -8.93 -45.49
N GLU A 64 -27.34 -7.91 -45.87
CA GLU A 64 -27.52 -6.70 -45.05
C GLU A 64 -28.53 -6.89 -43.91
N ALA A 65 -29.34 -7.95 -43.91
CA ALA A 65 -30.33 -8.23 -42.85
C ALA A 65 -29.78 -9.08 -41.67
N MET A 66 -28.58 -9.64 -41.79
CA MET A 66 -27.96 -10.51 -40.77
C MET A 66 -26.76 -9.89 -40.05
N LEU A 67 -26.38 -8.66 -40.38
CA LEU A 67 -25.40 -7.90 -39.62
C LEU A 67 -26.12 -7.22 -38.44
N PRO A 68 -25.82 -7.56 -37.18
CA PRO A 68 -26.32 -6.74 -36.08
C PRO A 68 -25.78 -5.32 -36.27
N ASN A 69 -26.70 -4.35 -36.33
CA ASN A 69 -26.46 -2.92 -36.44
C ASN A 69 -25.08 -2.53 -35.88
N ARG A 70 -24.14 -2.16 -36.76
CA ARG A 70 -23.11 -1.18 -36.40
C ARG A 70 -23.82 0.16 -36.20
N GLY A 71 -24.58 0.26 -35.11
CA GLY A 71 -24.67 1.54 -34.44
C GLY A 71 -23.25 1.90 -34.07
N GLU A 72 -22.84 3.11 -34.40
CA GLU A 72 -21.67 3.74 -33.82
C GLU A 72 -21.90 3.78 -32.30
N GLU A 73 -21.59 2.69 -31.59
CA GLU A 73 -21.11 2.79 -30.23
C GLU A 73 -19.75 3.45 -30.37
N GLU A 74 -19.76 4.79 -30.38
CA GLU A 74 -18.62 5.56 -29.92
C GLU A 74 -18.11 4.84 -28.67
N GLU A 75 -16.91 4.25 -28.73
CA GLU A 75 -16.11 4.05 -27.54
C GLU A 75 -16.07 5.41 -26.87
N LYS A 76 -16.95 5.65 -25.89
CA LYS A 76 -16.85 6.79 -25.00
C LYS A 76 -15.51 6.62 -24.32
N LYS A 77 -14.44 7.18 -24.90
CA LYS A 77 -13.20 7.46 -24.20
C LYS A 77 -13.62 8.22 -22.98
N VAL A 78 -13.69 7.53 -21.83
CA VAL A 78 -14.13 8.16 -20.60
C VAL A 78 -13.11 9.25 -20.30
N GLN A 79 -13.49 10.48 -20.59
CA GLN A 79 -12.62 11.63 -20.41
C GLN A 79 -12.36 11.73 -18.91
N THR A 80 -11.11 11.57 -18.50
CA THR A 80 -10.70 11.77 -17.11
C THR A 80 -10.21 13.21 -16.97
N ARG A 81 -10.62 13.91 -15.90
CA ARG A 81 -10.21 15.29 -15.66
C ARG A 81 -9.96 15.56 -14.18
N LEU A 82 -8.78 16.07 -13.87
CA LEU A 82 -8.40 16.45 -12.51
C LEU A 82 -8.79 17.92 -12.23
N TYR A 83 -9.53 18.14 -11.15
CA TYR A 83 -9.99 19.48 -10.73
C TYR A 83 -9.13 20.04 -9.60
N ARG A 84 -8.77 21.34 -9.64
CA ARG A 84 -8.05 22.01 -8.54
C ARG A 84 -8.77 21.95 -7.19
N ARG A 85 -10.11 21.78 -7.20
CA ARG A 85 -10.95 21.61 -6.00
C ARG A 85 -10.54 20.42 -5.12
N ARG A 86 -9.92 19.38 -5.69
CA ARG A 86 -9.47 18.20 -4.93
C ARG A 86 -8.53 18.55 -3.76
N PHE A 87 -7.62 19.51 -3.97
CA PHE A 87 -6.70 19.97 -2.93
C PHE A 87 -7.42 20.77 -1.85
N ALA A 88 -8.47 21.51 -2.20
CA ALA A 88 -9.31 22.19 -1.22
C ALA A 88 -10.10 21.19 -0.36
N VAL A 89 -10.64 20.12 -0.97
CA VAL A 89 -11.32 19.04 -0.22
C VAL A 89 -10.35 18.35 0.73
N LEU A 90 -9.15 17.98 0.25
CA LEU A 90 -8.10 17.38 1.06
C LEU A 90 -7.66 18.29 2.20
N ALA A 91 -7.40 19.58 1.93
CA ALA A 91 -6.96 20.53 2.95
C ALA A 91 -8.03 20.74 4.05
N VAL A 92 -9.30 20.91 3.67
CA VAL A 92 -10.39 21.06 4.65
C VAL A 92 -10.54 19.79 5.49
N PHE A 93 -10.46 18.62 4.85
CA PHE A 93 -10.45 17.33 5.54
C PHE A 93 -9.32 17.23 6.57
N SER A 94 -8.08 17.48 6.13
CA SER A 94 -6.90 17.41 6.99
C SER A 94 -7.02 18.38 8.18
N LEU A 95 -7.54 19.59 7.97
CA LEU A 95 -7.69 20.59 9.03
C LEU A 95 -8.73 20.22 10.09
N TYR A 96 -9.90 19.68 9.72
CA TYR A 96 -10.86 19.27 10.75
C TYR A 96 -10.44 17.96 11.42
N SER A 97 -9.74 17.06 10.69
CA SER A 97 -9.15 15.86 11.27
C SER A 97 -8.07 16.21 12.30
N LEU A 98 -7.27 17.25 12.03
CA LEU A 98 -6.30 17.82 12.97
C LEU A 98 -7.01 18.25 14.27
N VAL A 99 -8.12 18.99 14.17
CA VAL A 99 -8.84 19.45 15.37
C VAL A 99 -9.43 18.28 16.17
N ASN A 100 -9.92 17.23 15.50
CA ASN A 100 -10.38 16.02 16.19
C ASN A 100 -9.24 15.32 16.94
N ALA A 101 -8.06 15.18 16.34
CA ALA A 101 -6.88 14.60 16.98
C ALA A 101 -6.37 15.44 18.17
N PHE A 102 -6.38 16.77 18.03
CA PHE A 102 -6.11 17.69 19.14
C PHE A 102 -7.08 17.43 20.31
N GLN A 103 -8.37 17.34 20.01
CA GLN A 103 -9.42 17.12 21.01
C GLN A 103 -9.37 15.75 21.70
N TRP A 104 -8.77 14.75 21.06
CA TRP A 104 -8.50 13.46 21.66
C TRP A 104 -7.43 13.58 22.75
N ILE A 105 -6.25 14.11 22.44
CA ILE A 105 -5.09 14.09 23.35
C ILE A 105 -5.06 15.24 24.38
N GLN A 106 -5.83 16.32 24.17
CA GLN A 106 -5.76 17.55 24.98
C GLN A 106 -5.95 17.35 26.50
N TYR A 107 -6.66 16.30 26.93
CA TYR A 107 -6.85 15.99 28.35
C TYR A 107 -5.68 15.17 28.90
N SER A 108 -5.19 14.19 28.14
CA SER A 108 -4.15 13.25 28.58
C SER A 108 -2.77 13.85 28.73
N ILE A 109 -2.43 14.91 27.98
CA ILE A 109 -1.11 15.54 28.13
C ILE A 109 -0.99 16.43 29.38
N ILE A 110 -2.13 16.84 29.95
CA ILE A 110 -2.23 17.64 31.18
C ILE A 110 -3.09 16.91 32.20
N THR A 111 -2.91 15.59 32.32
CA THR A 111 -3.69 14.73 33.21
C THR A 111 -3.65 15.23 34.65
N ASN A 112 -2.48 15.61 35.14
CA ASN A 112 -2.30 16.12 36.50
C ASN A 112 -3.06 17.44 36.77
N VAL A 113 -3.32 18.26 35.75
CA VAL A 113 -4.15 19.46 35.87
C VAL A 113 -5.63 19.07 35.99
N PHE A 114 -6.10 18.13 35.17
CA PHE A 114 -7.50 17.71 35.17
C PHE A 114 -7.87 16.82 36.37
N THR A 115 -6.93 16.03 36.91
CA THR A 115 -7.14 15.32 38.18
C THR A 115 -7.32 16.30 39.33
N HIS A 116 -6.51 17.36 39.39
CA HIS A 116 -6.65 18.42 40.38
C HIS A 116 -7.92 19.27 40.18
N PHE A 117 -8.22 19.66 38.95
CA PHE A 117 -9.37 20.51 38.63
C PHE A 117 -10.71 19.84 38.95
N TYR A 118 -10.91 18.59 38.53
CA TYR A 118 -12.15 17.84 38.73
C TYR A 118 -12.16 17.01 40.03
N GLY A 119 -11.05 16.90 40.75
CA GLY A 119 -10.94 16.05 41.94
C GLY A 119 -11.09 14.55 41.64
N VAL A 120 -10.54 14.09 40.52
CA VAL A 120 -10.68 12.72 40.02
C VAL A 120 -9.34 11.99 39.93
N THR A 121 -9.35 10.66 39.88
CA THR A 121 -8.15 9.83 39.71
C THR A 121 -7.64 9.84 38.26
N ASN A 122 -6.37 9.49 38.05
CA ASN A 122 -5.77 9.35 36.71
C ASN A 122 -6.61 8.45 35.80
N ASP A 123 -7.06 7.30 36.33
CA ASP A 123 -7.92 6.36 35.61
C ASP A 123 -9.16 7.03 34.97
N LYS A 124 -9.81 7.94 35.70
CA LYS A 124 -11.00 8.64 35.18
C LYS A 124 -10.61 9.60 34.05
N VAL A 125 -9.46 10.27 34.13
CA VAL A 125 -8.98 11.13 33.05
C VAL A 125 -8.57 10.29 31.83
N ASP A 126 -7.94 9.14 32.03
CA ASP A 126 -7.58 8.21 30.95
C ASP A 126 -8.81 7.72 30.18
N TRP A 127 -9.95 7.55 30.87
CA TRP A 127 -11.23 7.25 30.22
C TRP A 127 -11.66 8.31 29.19
N LEU A 128 -11.26 9.58 29.32
CA LEU A 128 -11.53 10.61 28.31
C LEU A 128 -10.83 10.31 26.99
N SER A 129 -9.68 9.64 27.01
CA SER A 129 -8.98 9.21 25.79
C SER A 129 -9.43 7.83 25.32
N ILE A 130 -9.66 6.90 26.26
CA ILE A 130 -10.13 5.54 25.95
C ILE A 130 -11.53 5.55 25.32
N VAL A 131 -12.39 6.51 25.65
CA VAL A 131 -13.72 6.65 25.02
C VAL A 131 -13.64 6.74 23.49
N TYR A 132 -12.60 7.36 22.92
CA TYR A 132 -12.41 7.38 21.46
C TYR A 132 -12.24 5.98 20.88
N MET A 133 -11.47 5.14 21.58
CA MET A 133 -11.20 3.77 21.18
C MET A 133 -12.46 2.91 21.32
N VAL A 134 -13.16 3.03 22.45
CA VAL A 134 -14.40 2.28 22.76
C VAL A 134 -15.52 2.57 21.77
N VAL A 135 -15.73 3.85 21.43
CA VAL A 135 -16.80 4.26 20.51
C VAL A 135 -16.50 3.87 19.07
N TYR A 136 -15.23 3.86 18.66
CA TYR A 136 -14.83 3.53 17.30
C TYR A 136 -15.16 2.08 16.92
N VAL A 137 -14.81 1.11 17.77
CA VAL A 137 -14.93 -0.32 17.47
C VAL A 137 -16.35 -0.77 17.06
N PRO A 138 -17.44 -0.39 17.77
CA PRO A 138 -18.78 -0.76 17.35
C PRO A 138 -19.33 0.11 16.21
N LEU A 139 -18.99 1.40 16.18
CA LEU A 139 -19.57 2.34 15.20
C LEU A 139 -18.86 2.34 13.85
N ILE A 140 -17.68 1.71 13.72
CA ILE A 140 -17.02 1.63 12.43
C ILE A 140 -17.87 0.91 11.39
N PHE A 141 -18.56 -0.17 11.75
CA PHE A 141 -19.40 -0.94 10.83
C PHE A 141 -20.58 -0.13 10.22
N PRO A 142 -21.39 0.60 11.02
CA PRO A 142 -22.42 1.47 10.44
C PRO A 142 -21.81 2.69 9.73
N ALA A 143 -20.66 3.21 10.18
CA ALA A 143 -20.02 4.36 9.54
C ALA A 143 -19.47 4.03 8.14
N THR A 144 -18.80 2.89 7.96
CA THR A 144 -18.34 2.41 6.66
C THR A 144 -19.51 2.04 5.75
N TRP A 145 -20.56 1.40 6.27
CA TRP A 145 -21.80 1.17 5.51
C TRP A 145 -22.40 2.48 5.01
N LEU A 146 -22.43 3.51 5.87
CA LEU A 146 -22.93 4.83 5.51
C LEU A 146 -22.06 5.50 4.45
N LEU A 147 -20.73 5.39 4.57
CA LEU A 147 -19.76 5.91 3.60
C LEU A 147 -19.94 5.26 2.23
N ASP A 148 -20.10 3.94 2.18
CA ASP A 148 -20.27 3.19 0.94
C ASP A 148 -21.64 3.46 0.29
N ARG A 149 -22.72 3.59 1.08
CA ARG A 149 -24.10 3.74 0.56
C ARG A 149 -24.53 5.17 0.29
N ARG A 150 -24.14 6.13 1.15
CA ARG A 150 -24.61 7.53 1.08
C ARG A 150 -23.53 8.52 0.65
N GLY A 151 -22.30 8.06 0.45
CA GLY A 151 -21.24 8.85 -0.16
C GLY A 151 -20.40 9.65 0.82
N LEU A 152 -19.40 10.34 0.25
CA LEU A 152 -18.33 11.03 0.97
C LEU A 152 -18.81 12.30 1.70
N ARG A 153 -19.68 13.09 1.08
CA ARG A 153 -20.11 14.40 1.61
C ARG A 153 -20.90 14.23 2.90
N LEU A 154 -21.87 13.31 2.94
CA LEU A 154 -22.66 13.10 4.14
C LEU A 154 -21.77 12.68 5.32
N THR A 155 -20.90 11.69 5.10
CA THR A 155 -19.98 11.18 6.11
C THR A 155 -19.03 12.26 6.63
N ALA A 156 -18.43 13.05 5.73
CA ALA A 156 -17.54 14.13 6.11
C ALA A 156 -18.24 15.25 6.90
N LEU A 157 -19.48 15.61 6.51
CA LEU A 157 -20.27 16.62 7.23
C LEU A 157 -20.72 16.14 8.62
N LEU A 158 -21.06 14.86 8.76
CA LEU A 158 -21.34 14.26 10.07
C LEU A 158 -20.11 14.30 10.97
N GLY A 159 -18.94 13.92 10.45
CA GLY A 159 -17.67 14.01 11.18
C GLY A 159 -17.37 15.44 11.64
N ALA A 160 -17.36 16.42 10.73
CA ALA A 160 -17.08 17.81 11.06
C ALA A 160 -18.13 18.43 12.01
N GLY A 161 -19.42 18.12 11.80
CA GLY A 161 -20.53 18.64 12.59
C GLY A 161 -20.54 18.11 14.02
N LEU A 162 -20.34 16.81 14.20
CA LEU A 162 -20.23 16.19 15.54
C LEU A 162 -18.99 16.69 16.27
N ASN A 163 -17.86 16.85 15.59
CA ASN A 163 -16.64 17.40 16.18
C ASN A 163 -16.87 18.85 16.69
N CYS A 164 -17.59 19.66 15.93
CA CYS A 164 -18.01 21.00 16.33
C CYS A 164 -18.98 20.97 17.53
N ALA A 165 -19.99 20.10 17.51
CA ALA A 165 -20.94 19.97 18.61
C ALA A 165 -20.26 19.55 19.92
N GLY A 166 -19.33 18.58 19.85
CA GLY A 166 -18.52 18.16 20.99
C GLY A 166 -17.63 19.29 21.52
N ALA A 167 -17.03 20.10 20.64
CA ALA A 167 -16.23 21.27 21.03
C ALA A 167 -17.02 22.28 21.87
N TRP A 168 -18.24 22.60 21.43
CA TRP A 168 -19.13 23.50 22.17
C TRP A 168 -19.61 22.89 23.48
N LEU A 169 -19.88 21.58 23.52
CA LEU A 169 -20.27 20.91 24.76
C LEU A 169 -19.14 20.92 25.80
N LYS A 170 -17.87 20.83 25.37
CA LYS A 170 -16.70 21.01 26.28
C LYS A 170 -16.66 22.40 26.90
N CYS A 171 -17.06 23.44 26.18
CA CYS A 171 -17.12 24.80 26.75
C CYS A 171 -18.07 24.88 27.94
N ALA A 172 -19.12 24.05 27.96
CA ALA A 172 -20.06 23.96 29.08
C ALA A 172 -19.56 23.10 30.25
N SER A 173 -18.50 22.29 30.07
CA SER A 173 -17.97 21.40 31.10
C SER A 173 -16.93 22.04 32.03
N VAL A 174 -16.70 23.35 31.93
CA VAL A 174 -15.71 24.09 32.74
C VAL A 174 -16.26 24.44 34.12
N SER A 175 -16.49 23.40 34.92
CA SER A 175 -16.83 23.46 36.34
C SER A 175 -16.35 22.18 37.02
N ARG A 176 -15.94 22.27 38.28
CA ARG A 176 -15.34 21.16 39.05
C ARG A 176 -16.25 19.93 39.17
N GLU A 177 -17.56 20.14 39.24
CA GLU A 177 -18.56 19.05 39.39
C GLU A 177 -19.00 18.45 38.04
N LEU A 178 -18.61 19.03 36.91
CA LEU A 178 -19.12 18.70 35.58
C LEU A 178 -18.23 17.72 34.79
N PHE A 179 -17.51 16.83 35.49
CA PHE A 179 -16.70 15.79 34.84
C PHE A 179 -17.54 14.91 33.89
N GLY A 180 -18.76 14.55 34.29
CA GLY A 180 -19.67 13.76 33.44
C GLY A 180 -20.07 14.48 32.15
N LEU A 181 -20.14 15.82 32.15
CA LEU A 181 -20.39 16.60 30.95
C LEU A 181 -19.16 16.63 30.03
N ALA A 182 -17.96 16.72 30.60
CA ALA A 182 -16.71 16.60 29.84
C ALA A 182 -16.62 15.23 29.15
N LEU A 183 -16.95 14.16 29.87
CA LEU A 183 -17.01 12.81 29.31
C LEU A 183 -18.04 12.71 28.18
N THR A 184 -19.23 13.28 28.35
CA THR A 184 -20.27 13.30 27.32
C THR A 184 -19.82 14.05 26.07
N ALA A 185 -19.16 15.19 26.23
CA ALA A 185 -18.59 15.94 25.11
C ALA A 185 -17.50 15.15 24.38
N GLN A 186 -16.68 14.43 25.14
CA GLN A 186 -15.64 13.56 24.62
C GLN A 186 -16.23 12.37 23.84
N VAL A 187 -17.34 11.78 24.29
CA VAL A 187 -18.10 10.76 23.53
C VAL A 187 -18.58 11.32 22.20
N ILE A 188 -19.11 12.55 22.15
CA ILE A 188 -19.56 13.16 20.87
C ILE A 188 -18.38 13.34 19.91
N CYS A 189 -17.23 13.80 20.40
CA CYS A 189 -16.01 13.93 19.59
C CYS A 189 -15.48 12.56 19.13
N ALA A 190 -15.62 11.53 19.96
CA ALA A 190 -15.28 10.15 19.62
C ALA A 190 -16.17 9.58 18.51
N VAL A 191 -17.49 9.83 18.57
CA VAL A 191 -18.42 9.46 17.48
C VAL A 191 -18.02 10.19 16.19
N ALA A 192 -17.61 11.46 16.29
CA ALA A 192 -17.08 12.20 15.15
C ALA A 192 -15.89 11.48 14.51
N GLN A 193 -14.90 11.06 15.32
CA GLN A 193 -13.67 10.38 14.85
C GLN A 193 -13.95 9.16 13.96
N VAL A 194 -15.02 8.41 14.24
CA VAL A 194 -15.41 7.23 13.44
C VAL A 194 -15.65 7.59 11.98
N PHE A 195 -16.24 8.76 11.73
CA PHE A 195 -16.46 9.28 10.39
C PHE A 195 -15.24 10.00 9.80
N ILE A 196 -14.13 10.11 10.52
CA ILE A 196 -12.93 10.84 10.10
C ILE A 196 -11.83 9.86 9.68
N LEU A 197 -11.48 8.87 10.51
CA LEU A 197 -10.29 8.02 10.28
C LEU A 197 -10.40 7.11 9.04
N GLY A 198 -11.60 6.77 8.59
CA GLY A 198 -11.83 5.97 7.38
C GLY A 198 -11.90 6.78 6.07
N LEU A 199 -11.88 8.11 6.15
CA LEU A 199 -12.01 8.98 4.97
C LEU A 199 -10.74 9.23 4.15
N PRO A 200 -9.50 9.21 4.69
CA PRO A 200 -8.29 9.49 3.91
C PRO A 200 -8.19 8.65 2.63
N SER A 201 -8.35 7.34 2.75
CA SER A 201 -8.31 6.39 1.62
C SER A 201 -9.40 6.69 0.60
N ARG A 202 -10.64 6.90 1.07
CA ARG A 202 -11.79 7.20 0.19
C ARG A 202 -11.66 8.54 -0.53
N ILE A 203 -11.17 9.58 0.14
CA ILE A 203 -10.91 10.89 -0.49
C ILE A 203 -9.82 10.74 -1.55
N ALA A 204 -8.75 10.02 -1.23
CA ALA A 204 -7.65 9.78 -2.15
C ALA A 204 -8.12 9.06 -3.42
N SER A 205 -8.85 7.95 -3.31
CA SER A 205 -9.33 7.23 -4.49
C SER A 205 -10.39 8.00 -5.29
N VAL A 206 -11.29 8.75 -4.65
CA VAL A 206 -12.39 9.48 -5.35
C VAL A 206 -11.97 10.79 -6.01
N TRP A 207 -10.97 11.50 -5.46
CA TRP A 207 -10.60 12.84 -5.93
C TRP A 207 -9.24 12.92 -6.61
N PHE A 208 -8.37 11.93 -6.44
CA PHE A 208 -7.00 11.93 -6.98
C PHE A 208 -6.80 10.82 -8.01
N GLY A 209 -5.83 11.02 -8.91
CA GLY A 209 -5.49 10.02 -9.93
C GLY A 209 -4.57 8.93 -9.36
N PRO A 210 -4.40 7.79 -10.04
CA PRO A 210 -3.69 6.61 -9.50
C PRO A 210 -2.28 6.87 -8.97
N ARG A 211 -1.54 7.81 -9.60
CA ARG A 211 -0.19 8.21 -9.19
C ARG A 211 -0.12 9.12 -7.96
N GLU A 212 -1.25 9.72 -7.57
CA GLU A 212 -1.32 10.71 -6.49
C GLU A 212 -2.15 10.19 -5.28
N VAL A 213 -2.71 8.98 -5.35
CA VAL A 213 -3.57 8.41 -4.30
C VAL A 213 -2.78 8.18 -3.01
N SER A 214 -1.60 7.57 -3.08
CA SER A 214 -0.75 7.31 -1.90
C SER A 214 -0.39 8.62 -1.20
N THR A 215 0.10 9.62 -1.95
CA THR A 215 0.46 10.94 -1.42
C THR A 215 -0.73 11.67 -0.81
N ALA A 216 -1.90 11.63 -1.44
CA ALA A 216 -3.11 12.26 -0.91
C ALA A 216 -3.60 11.60 0.38
N CYS A 217 -3.58 10.26 0.43
CA CYS A 217 -3.91 9.50 1.63
C CYS A 217 -2.93 9.80 2.77
N ALA A 218 -1.63 9.76 2.50
CA ALA A 218 -0.59 10.09 3.46
C ALA A 218 -0.74 11.53 4.00
N THR A 219 -1.02 12.50 3.14
CA THR A 219 -1.26 13.90 3.55
C THR A 219 -2.47 14.04 4.47
N ALA A 220 -3.55 13.31 4.19
CA ALA A 220 -4.74 13.26 5.03
C ALA A 220 -4.46 12.64 6.41
N VAL A 221 -3.72 11.52 6.46
CA VAL A 221 -3.30 10.86 7.71
C VAL A 221 -2.34 11.75 8.52
N LEU A 222 -1.36 12.37 7.87
CA LEU A 222 -0.43 13.30 8.51
C LEU A 222 -1.13 14.53 9.08
N GLY A 223 -2.25 14.97 8.49
CA GLY A 223 -3.09 16.04 9.06
C GLY A 223 -3.61 15.69 10.45
N ASN A 224 -4.02 14.44 10.67
CA ASN A 224 -4.40 13.93 11.99
C ASN A 224 -3.20 13.97 12.96
N GLN A 225 -2.06 13.42 12.55
CA GLN A 225 -0.84 13.40 13.37
C GLN A 225 -0.39 14.81 13.76
N PHE A 226 -0.50 15.77 12.86
CA PHE A 226 -0.18 17.15 13.15
C PHE A 226 -1.10 17.76 14.23
N GLY A 227 -2.36 17.31 14.29
CA GLY A 227 -3.28 17.67 15.37
C GLY A 227 -2.87 17.11 16.71
N THR A 228 -2.41 15.86 16.75
CA THR A 228 -1.81 15.24 17.94
C THR A 228 -0.57 16.00 18.40
N ALA A 229 0.30 16.43 17.46
CA ALA A 229 1.49 17.24 17.77
C ALA A 229 1.12 18.59 18.42
N ILE A 230 0.15 19.31 17.87
CA ILE A 230 -0.38 20.55 18.47
C ILE A 230 -1.01 20.24 19.83
N GLY A 231 -1.71 19.10 19.96
CA GLY A 231 -2.31 18.63 21.19
C GLY A 231 -1.31 18.30 22.29
N PHE A 232 -0.07 17.94 21.96
CA PHE A 232 1.00 17.77 22.94
C PHE A 232 1.59 19.10 23.41
N LEU A 233 1.64 20.11 22.54
CA LEU A 233 2.30 21.39 22.83
C LEU A 233 1.38 22.43 23.46
N LEU A 234 0.19 22.61 22.89
CA LEU A 234 -0.65 23.76 23.18
C LEU A 234 -1.37 23.68 24.55
N PRO A 235 -1.92 22.53 25.00
CA PRO A 235 -2.58 22.44 26.30
C PRO A 235 -1.67 22.76 27.50
N PRO A 236 -0.43 22.22 27.61
CA PRO A 236 0.49 22.60 28.70
C PRO A 236 0.87 24.09 28.71
N VAL A 237 0.90 24.73 27.54
CA VAL A 237 1.23 26.16 27.41
C VAL A 237 0.03 27.05 27.76
N LEU A 238 -1.17 26.68 27.32
CA LEU A 238 -2.39 27.45 27.58
C LEU A 238 -2.95 27.23 28.98
N VAL A 239 -2.73 26.06 29.57
CA VAL A 239 -3.29 25.67 30.87
C VAL A 239 -2.16 25.25 31.82
N PRO A 240 -1.35 26.22 32.30
CA PRO A 240 -0.32 25.93 33.30
C PRO A 240 -0.95 25.46 34.61
N ASN A 241 -0.31 24.47 35.24
CA ASN A 241 -0.74 23.96 36.53
C ASN A 241 -0.59 25.02 37.64
N THR A 242 -1.72 25.49 38.14
CA THR A 242 -1.87 26.57 39.12
C THR A 242 -2.70 26.08 40.30
N PRO A 243 -2.16 25.16 41.14
CA PRO A 243 -2.95 24.48 42.16
C PRO A 243 -3.52 25.44 43.23
N GLU A 244 -2.85 26.57 43.45
CA GLU A 244 -3.25 27.59 44.42
C GLU A 244 -4.38 28.50 43.92
N ASP A 245 -4.58 28.62 42.59
CA ASP A 245 -5.60 29.48 41.98
C ASP A 245 -6.49 28.70 41.00
N PRO A 246 -7.57 28.09 41.50
CA PRO A 246 -8.45 27.31 40.66
C PRO A 246 -9.35 28.13 39.73
N GLU A 247 -9.55 29.42 40.00
CA GLU A 247 -10.31 30.30 39.13
C GLU A 247 -9.50 30.64 37.87
N LEU A 248 -8.20 30.91 38.04
CA LEU A 248 -7.27 31.08 36.93
C LEU A 248 -7.15 29.81 36.08
N MET A 249 -7.04 28.65 36.72
CA MET A 249 -7.03 27.36 36.02
C MET A 249 -8.32 27.15 35.20
N ALA A 250 -9.49 27.44 35.79
CA ALA A 250 -10.77 27.37 35.09
C ALA A 250 -10.83 28.32 33.90
N HIS A 251 -10.31 29.55 34.05
CA HIS A 251 -10.24 30.54 32.98
C HIS A 251 -9.40 30.03 31.81
N ASN A 252 -8.21 29.49 32.08
CA ASN A 252 -7.29 28.96 31.07
C ASN A 252 -7.90 27.77 30.30
N ILE A 253 -8.53 26.83 31.02
CA ILE A 253 -9.27 25.72 30.40
C ILE A 253 -10.37 26.25 29.48
N ARG A 254 -11.11 27.27 29.94
CA ARG A 254 -12.20 27.90 29.16
C ARG A 254 -11.69 28.54 27.88
N VAL A 255 -10.58 29.27 27.94
CA VAL A 255 -9.94 29.89 26.77
C VAL A 255 -9.56 28.82 25.74
N MET A 256 -8.91 27.73 26.17
CA MET A 256 -8.54 26.62 25.29
C MET A 256 -9.76 26.00 24.59
N PHE A 257 -10.85 25.76 25.34
CA PHE A 257 -12.07 25.20 24.76
C PHE A 257 -12.77 26.16 23.80
N TYR A 258 -12.84 27.46 24.09
CA TYR A 258 -13.43 28.45 23.17
C TYR A 258 -12.64 28.61 21.87
N ILE A 259 -11.30 28.59 21.94
CA ILE A 259 -10.44 28.59 20.74
C ILE A 259 -10.79 27.38 19.88
N THR A 260 -10.82 26.20 20.49
CA THR A 260 -11.13 24.94 19.80
C THR A 260 -12.52 24.96 19.18
N ALA A 261 -13.54 25.43 19.91
CA ALA A 261 -14.92 25.52 19.42
C ALA A 261 -15.06 26.52 18.24
N THR A 262 -14.36 27.65 18.31
CA THR A 262 -14.37 28.66 17.25
C THR A 262 -13.74 28.11 15.96
N VAL A 263 -12.57 27.47 16.08
CA VAL A 263 -11.88 26.85 14.94
C VAL A 263 -12.73 25.72 14.34
N SER A 264 -13.29 24.82 15.17
CA SER A 264 -14.19 23.76 14.71
C SER A 264 -15.42 24.29 13.98
N THR A 265 -16.01 25.39 14.45
CA THR A 265 -17.18 26.03 13.82
C THR A 265 -16.82 26.56 12.44
N GLY A 266 -15.70 27.28 12.31
CA GLY A 266 -15.22 27.77 11.02
C GLY A 266 -14.94 26.64 10.02
N LEU A 267 -14.32 25.56 10.48
CA LEU A 267 -14.04 24.38 9.65
C LEU A 267 -15.32 23.62 9.25
N PHE A 268 -16.32 23.55 10.12
CA PHE A 268 -17.61 22.96 9.77
C PHE A 268 -18.32 23.75 8.66
N LEU A 269 -18.36 25.08 8.77
CA LEU A 269 -18.93 25.94 7.72
C LEU A 269 -18.15 25.79 6.39
N LEU A 270 -16.82 25.72 6.47
CA LEU A 270 -15.97 25.50 5.31
C LEU A 270 -16.19 24.10 4.69
N ALA A 271 -16.36 23.06 5.50
CA ALA A 271 -16.69 21.71 5.05
C ALA A 271 -18.02 21.69 4.28
N VAL A 272 -19.05 22.38 4.77
CA VAL A 272 -20.35 22.54 4.08
C VAL A 272 -20.20 23.18 2.70
N ALA A 273 -19.33 24.19 2.58
CA ALA A 273 -19.08 24.91 1.33
C ALA A 273 -18.23 24.12 0.33
N VAL A 274 -17.15 23.48 0.80
CA VAL A 274 -16.10 22.92 -0.05
C VAL A 274 -16.34 21.45 -0.40
N ILE A 275 -16.75 20.61 0.56
CA ILE A 275 -16.80 19.16 0.39
C ILE A 275 -17.97 18.77 -0.54
N ARG A 276 -17.67 17.98 -1.57
CA ARG A 276 -18.63 17.42 -2.53
C ARG A 276 -18.42 15.89 -2.56
N ASP A 277 -19.45 15.15 -2.97
CA ASP A 277 -19.38 13.68 -2.98
C ASP A 277 -18.34 13.14 -3.97
N ARG A 278 -18.42 13.61 -5.21
CA ARG A 278 -17.53 13.20 -6.31
C ARG A 278 -17.30 14.37 -7.26
N PRO A 279 -16.16 14.43 -7.96
CA PRO A 279 -15.98 15.38 -9.05
C PRO A 279 -17.01 15.11 -10.17
N PRO A 280 -17.39 16.13 -10.98
CA PRO A 280 -18.35 15.96 -12.07
C PRO A 280 -17.90 14.95 -13.15
N ILE A 281 -16.59 14.71 -13.25
CA ILE A 281 -15.96 13.78 -14.18
C ILE A 281 -14.92 12.98 -13.37
N PRO A 282 -14.89 11.63 -13.47
CA PRO A 282 -14.03 10.80 -12.64
C PRO A 282 -12.53 11.04 -12.91
N PRO A 283 -11.66 10.93 -11.88
CA PRO A 283 -10.23 11.20 -12.00
C PRO A 283 -9.43 10.06 -12.65
N SER A 284 -9.96 8.83 -12.72
CA SER A 284 -9.26 7.67 -13.25
C SER A 284 -10.15 6.76 -14.11
N HIS A 285 -9.52 6.00 -15.01
CA HIS A 285 -10.21 4.95 -15.76
C HIS A 285 -10.74 3.83 -14.85
N SER A 286 -10.03 3.49 -13.77
CA SER A 286 -10.51 2.50 -12.79
C SER A 286 -11.82 2.91 -12.13
N GLN A 287 -12.04 4.20 -11.86
CA GLN A 287 -13.31 4.69 -11.34
C GLN A 287 -14.39 4.87 -12.42
N ALA A 288 -13.98 5.12 -13.66
CA ALA A 288 -14.88 5.21 -14.80
C ALA A 288 -15.44 3.86 -15.28
N VAL A 289 -14.72 2.77 -14.99
CA VAL A 289 -15.07 1.39 -15.38
C VAL A 289 -15.77 0.63 -14.25
N LEU A 290 -15.78 1.17 -13.02
CA LEU A 290 -16.71 0.70 -12.00
C LEU A 290 -18.11 0.85 -12.56
N PRO A 291 -18.86 -0.26 -12.74
CA PRO A 291 -20.13 -0.17 -13.43
C PRO A 291 -21.05 0.76 -12.63
N ASP A 292 -21.78 1.62 -13.33
CA ASP A 292 -22.93 2.40 -12.81
C ASP A 292 -24.08 1.46 -12.36
N SER A 293 -23.76 0.24 -11.92
CA SER A 293 -24.70 -0.75 -11.42
C SER A 293 -25.46 -0.16 -10.24
N PRO A 294 -26.79 -0.35 -10.19
CA PRO A 294 -27.56 0.01 -9.02
C PRO A 294 -26.98 -0.69 -7.77
N PRO A 295 -27.17 -0.14 -6.55
CA PRO A 295 -26.52 -0.57 -5.31
C PRO A 295 -26.88 -1.99 -4.81
N GLU A 296 -27.42 -2.88 -5.63
CA GLU A 296 -27.99 -4.15 -5.20
C GLU A 296 -26.98 -5.31 -5.12
N ASP A 297 -25.85 -5.26 -5.85
CA ASP A 297 -24.90 -6.39 -5.88
C ASP A 297 -23.64 -6.25 -4.99
N TYR A 298 -23.34 -5.05 -4.45
CA TYR A 298 -22.27 -4.89 -3.45
C TYR A 298 -22.78 -5.21 -2.04
N SER A 299 -22.66 -6.47 -1.64
CA SER A 299 -22.97 -6.90 -0.28
C SER A 299 -21.79 -6.57 0.64
N TYR A 300 -21.85 -5.43 1.33
CA TYR A 300 -20.89 -5.00 2.35
C TYR A 300 -20.56 -6.11 3.37
N LYS A 301 -21.56 -6.94 3.74
CA LYS A 301 -21.36 -8.11 4.61
C LYS A 301 -20.42 -9.15 3.99
N ARG A 302 -20.52 -9.37 2.67
CA ARG A 302 -19.65 -10.28 1.92
C ARG A 302 -18.22 -9.74 1.85
N SER A 303 -18.05 -8.43 1.64
CA SER A 303 -16.73 -7.77 1.67
C SER A 303 -16.01 -7.99 3.00
N ILE A 304 -16.67 -7.72 4.13
CA ILE A 304 -16.08 -7.99 5.46
C ILE A 304 -15.75 -9.47 5.63
N PHE A 305 -16.66 -10.36 5.23
CA PHE A 305 -16.43 -11.81 5.37
C PHE A 305 -15.22 -12.27 4.56
N ASN A 306 -15.05 -11.75 3.34
CA ASN A 306 -13.89 -12.02 2.50
C ASN A 306 -12.60 -11.52 3.16
N LEU A 307 -12.60 -10.31 3.71
CA LEU A 307 -11.46 -9.70 4.39
C LEU A 307 -11.03 -10.53 5.61
N VAL A 308 -11.97 -10.89 6.48
CA VAL A 308 -11.68 -11.68 7.69
C VAL A 308 -11.26 -13.12 7.39
N ARG A 309 -11.60 -13.65 6.20
CA ARG A 309 -11.15 -14.97 5.75
C ARG A 309 -9.75 -14.94 5.14
N ASN A 310 -9.25 -13.77 4.74
CA ASN A 310 -7.88 -13.60 4.24
C ASN A 310 -6.88 -13.65 5.40
N LYS A 311 -6.14 -14.77 5.51
CA LYS A 311 -5.16 -15.02 6.58
C LYS A 311 -4.05 -13.97 6.61
N ALA A 312 -3.55 -13.53 5.45
CA ALA A 312 -2.50 -12.51 5.38
C ALA A 312 -3.02 -11.16 5.90
N PHE A 313 -4.25 -10.78 5.51
CA PHE A 313 -4.89 -9.57 6.02
C PHE A 313 -5.16 -9.64 7.52
N VAL A 314 -5.62 -10.78 8.05
CA VAL A 314 -5.85 -10.94 9.50
C VAL A 314 -4.55 -10.85 10.29
N LEU A 315 -3.46 -11.44 9.81
CA LEU A 315 -2.15 -11.29 10.44
C LEU A 315 -1.68 -9.83 10.41
N LEU A 316 -1.89 -9.14 9.29
CA LEU A 316 -1.61 -7.71 9.19
C LEU A 316 -2.49 -6.89 10.15
N LEU A 317 -3.78 -7.20 10.30
CA LEU A 317 -4.69 -6.52 11.24
C LEU A 317 -4.19 -6.62 12.68
N VAL A 318 -3.80 -7.83 13.11
CA VAL A 318 -3.32 -8.06 14.48
C VAL A 318 -1.97 -7.37 14.70
N SER A 319 -1.02 -7.55 13.77
CA SER A 319 0.28 -6.88 13.83
C SER A 319 0.10 -5.35 13.85
N TYR A 320 -0.61 -4.79 12.87
CA TYR A 320 -0.89 -3.36 12.81
C TYR A 320 -1.57 -2.82 14.06
N GLY A 321 -2.52 -3.58 14.60
CA GLY A 321 -3.19 -3.27 15.84
C GLY A 321 -2.22 -3.16 17.03
N ILE A 322 -1.30 -4.13 17.17
CA ILE A 322 -0.29 -4.13 18.23
C ILE A 322 0.62 -2.90 18.15
N MET A 323 1.20 -2.61 16.98
CA MET A 323 2.14 -1.47 16.84
C MET A 323 1.42 -0.13 17.08
N THR A 324 0.31 0.08 16.38
CA THR A 324 -0.44 1.34 16.45
C THR A 324 -1.09 1.53 17.83
N GLY A 325 -1.61 0.45 18.42
CA GLY A 325 -2.14 0.46 19.78
C GLY A 325 -1.07 0.78 20.83
N SER A 326 0.15 0.27 20.65
CA SER A 326 1.29 0.62 21.53
C SER A 326 1.63 2.11 21.43
N PHE A 327 1.66 2.66 20.21
CA PHE A 327 1.85 4.09 19.99
C PHE A 327 0.76 4.94 20.66
N TYR A 328 -0.52 4.55 20.55
CA TYR A 328 -1.61 5.25 21.24
C TYR A 328 -1.48 5.19 22.77
N SER A 329 -1.07 4.05 23.31
CA SER A 329 -0.85 3.87 24.74
C SER A 329 0.29 4.74 25.26
N VAL A 330 1.44 4.72 24.59
CA VAL A 330 2.60 5.59 24.90
C VAL A 330 2.21 7.06 24.81
N SER A 331 1.50 7.45 23.76
CA SER A 331 1.06 8.83 23.55
C SER A 331 0.10 9.31 24.66
N THR A 332 -0.84 8.46 25.08
CA THR A 332 -1.85 8.79 26.10
C THR A 332 -1.21 8.90 27.49
N LEU A 333 -0.34 7.96 27.84
CA LEU A 333 0.25 7.86 29.17
C LEU A 333 1.56 8.66 29.30
N LEU A 334 1.97 9.39 28.27
CA LEU A 334 3.25 10.11 28.25
C LEU A 334 3.40 11.10 29.41
N ASN A 335 2.36 11.89 29.70
CA ASN A 335 2.38 12.81 30.84
C ASN A 335 2.62 12.05 32.15
N GLN A 336 1.89 10.95 32.37
CA GLN A 336 2.01 10.16 33.60
C GLN A 336 3.41 9.55 33.74
N MET A 337 3.99 9.02 32.65
CA MET A 337 5.35 8.46 32.65
C MET A 337 6.40 9.52 32.99
N ILE A 338 6.33 10.71 32.37
CA ILE A 338 7.30 11.78 32.61
C ILE A 338 7.14 12.35 34.01
N MET A 339 5.90 12.58 34.47
CA MET A 339 5.64 13.16 35.80
C MET A 339 6.00 12.21 36.94
N ALA A 340 6.01 10.89 36.71
CA ALA A 340 6.48 9.90 37.68
C ALA A 340 8.00 9.96 37.91
N CYS A 341 8.78 10.23 36.87
CA CYS A 341 10.26 10.31 36.96
C CYS A 341 10.77 11.75 37.17
N TYR A 342 10.06 12.77 36.65
CA TYR A 342 10.46 14.17 36.66
C TYR A 342 9.33 15.08 37.17
N GLN A 343 9.46 15.54 38.42
CA GLN A 343 8.45 16.43 39.02
C GLN A 343 8.44 17.82 38.37
N ASN A 344 7.25 18.42 38.21
CA ASN A 344 7.01 19.76 37.66
C ASN A 344 7.53 20.00 36.23
N GLN A 345 7.70 18.94 35.43
CA GLN A 345 8.20 19.01 34.05
C GLN A 345 7.10 18.88 32.99
N GLU A 346 5.87 19.35 33.28
CA GLU A 346 4.70 19.23 32.39
C GLU A 346 4.94 19.82 31.00
N LEU A 347 5.56 20.99 30.94
CA LEU A 347 5.86 21.67 29.69
C LEU A 347 6.90 20.89 28.86
N ASN A 348 7.84 20.22 29.53
CA ASN A 348 8.78 19.33 28.85
C ASN A 348 8.15 17.99 28.49
N ALA A 349 7.20 17.45 29.25
CA ALA A 349 6.40 16.28 28.85
C ALA A 349 5.63 16.56 27.55
N GLY A 350 4.99 17.73 27.45
CA GLY A 350 4.36 18.20 26.22
C GLY A 350 5.34 18.32 25.05
N ARG A 351 6.52 18.89 25.28
CA ARG A 351 7.57 18.98 24.24
C ARG A 351 8.13 17.61 23.82
N ILE A 352 8.27 16.66 24.75
CA ILE A 352 8.69 15.28 24.43
C ILE A 352 7.63 14.63 23.54
N GLY A 353 6.34 14.77 23.87
CA GLY A 353 5.25 14.29 23.03
C GLY A 353 5.24 14.92 21.64
N LEU A 354 5.49 16.24 21.57
CA LEU A 354 5.69 16.94 20.30
C LEU A 354 6.85 16.34 19.49
N THR A 355 8.01 16.12 20.10
CA THR A 355 9.16 15.52 19.41
C THR A 355 8.87 14.11 18.91
N LEU A 356 8.16 13.30 19.70
CA LEU A 356 7.74 11.95 19.35
C LEU A 356 6.85 11.97 18.10
N VAL A 357 5.83 12.83 18.05
CA VAL A 357 4.92 12.89 16.90
C VAL A 357 5.56 13.53 15.67
N VAL A 358 6.31 14.63 15.83
CA VAL A 358 6.95 15.31 14.69
C VAL A 358 8.03 14.44 14.05
N ALA A 359 8.88 13.79 14.85
CA ALA A 359 9.83 12.80 14.32
C ALA A 359 9.09 11.65 13.64
N GLY A 360 7.96 11.21 14.21
CA GLY A 360 7.05 10.25 13.63
C GLY A 360 6.52 10.62 12.24
N MET A 361 6.09 11.87 12.06
CA MET A 361 5.62 12.36 10.76
C MET A 361 6.74 12.31 9.70
N VAL A 362 7.98 12.66 10.07
CA VAL A 362 9.14 12.54 9.18
C VAL A 362 9.40 11.06 8.83
N GLY A 363 9.33 10.18 9.82
CA GLY A 363 9.45 8.73 9.62
C GLY A 363 8.38 8.17 8.68
N SER A 364 7.11 8.58 8.84
CA SER A 364 6.00 8.21 7.95
C SER A 364 6.25 8.58 6.50
N VAL A 365 6.76 9.79 6.24
CA VAL A 365 7.08 10.23 4.87
C VAL A 365 8.26 9.43 4.31
N LEU A 366 9.34 9.28 5.07
CA LEU A 366 10.54 8.58 4.60
C LEU A 366 10.28 7.08 4.37
N CYS A 367 9.56 6.41 5.27
CA CYS A 367 9.17 5.01 5.09
C CYS A 367 8.21 4.83 3.90
N GLY A 368 7.29 5.78 3.67
CA GLY A 368 6.42 5.77 2.50
C GLY A 368 7.20 5.91 1.19
N VAL A 369 8.09 6.91 1.10
CA VAL A 369 8.96 7.11 -0.08
C VAL A 369 9.87 5.90 -0.32
N TRP A 370 10.43 5.34 0.76
CA TRP A 370 11.25 4.13 0.69
C TRP A 370 10.47 2.95 0.09
N LEU A 371 9.22 2.75 0.52
CA LEU A 371 8.37 1.69 -0.02
C LEU A 371 7.88 1.95 -1.43
N ASP A 372 7.63 3.20 -1.79
CA ASP A 372 7.29 3.54 -3.17
C ASP A 372 8.40 3.13 -4.13
N TYR A 373 9.66 3.19 -3.69
CA TYR A 373 10.81 2.74 -4.46
C TYR A 373 11.07 1.22 -4.33
N SER A 374 11.12 0.70 -3.11
CA SER A 374 11.56 -0.68 -2.86
C SER A 374 10.48 -1.71 -3.10
N LYS A 375 9.20 -1.35 -2.92
CA LYS A 375 8.01 -2.24 -2.92
C LYS A 375 8.15 -3.47 -2.00
N THR A 376 9.12 -3.48 -1.09
CA THR A 376 9.39 -4.57 -0.15
C THR A 376 8.59 -4.40 1.15
N PHE A 377 7.25 -4.52 1.05
CA PHE A 377 6.33 -4.27 2.16
C PHE A 377 6.66 -5.10 3.41
N LYS A 378 6.82 -6.43 3.28
CA LYS A 378 7.08 -7.32 4.43
C LYS A 378 8.40 -7.04 5.15
N ILE A 379 9.51 -6.94 4.39
CA ILE A 379 10.83 -6.69 4.97
C ILE A 379 10.87 -5.33 5.66
N THR A 380 10.33 -4.30 5.02
CA THR A 380 10.28 -2.95 5.61
C THR A 380 9.44 -2.94 6.88
N THR A 381 8.28 -3.60 6.86
CA THR A 381 7.41 -3.79 8.04
C THR A 381 8.18 -4.45 9.20
N LEU A 382 8.90 -5.54 8.93
CA LEU A 382 9.70 -6.27 9.92
C LEU A 382 10.83 -5.41 10.50
N VAL A 383 11.58 -4.71 9.66
CA VAL A 383 12.69 -3.83 10.07
C VAL A 383 12.17 -2.69 10.96
N VAL A 384 11.09 -2.01 10.54
CA VAL A 384 10.45 -0.96 11.34
C VAL A 384 9.99 -1.50 12.70
N TYR A 385 9.49 -2.75 12.74
CA TYR A 385 9.11 -3.44 13.96
C TYR A 385 10.28 -3.67 14.92
N ILE A 386 11.38 -4.23 14.42
CA ILE A 386 12.58 -4.51 15.21
C ILE A 386 13.16 -3.21 15.77
N ILE A 387 13.26 -2.17 14.94
CA ILE A 387 13.81 -0.88 15.39
C ILE A 387 12.86 -0.21 16.39
N SER A 388 11.54 -0.29 16.19
CA SER A 388 10.57 0.23 17.17
C SER A 388 10.64 -0.50 18.51
N PHE A 389 10.85 -1.81 18.51
CA PHE A 389 11.07 -2.60 19.73
C PHE A 389 12.35 -2.19 20.46
N LEU A 390 13.46 -2.06 19.74
CA LEU A 390 14.72 -1.57 20.31
C LEU A 390 14.57 -0.14 20.84
N GLY A 391 13.88 0.72 20.09
CA GLY A 391 13.55 2.08 20.50
C GLY A 391 12.72 2.10 21.78
N MET A 392 11.75 1.19 21.93
CA MET A 392 10.92 1.09 23.13
C MET A 392 11.74 0.65 24.34
N ILE A 393 12.63 -0.33 24.19
CA ILE A 393 13.57 -0.76 25.24
C ILE A 393 14.44 0.41 25.66
N VAL A 394 15.08 1.09 24.71
CA VAL A 394 15.97 2.22 24.99
C VAL A 394 15.19 3.33 25.68
N PHE A 395 14.04 3.75 25.15
CA PHE A 395 13.17 4.75 25.77
C PHE A 395 12.86 4.40 27.22
N THR A 396 12.47 3.14 27.48
CA THR A 396 12.13 2.63 28.81
C THR A 396 13.26 2.82 29.82
N PHE A 397 14.47 2.36 29.50
CA PHE A 397 15.61 2.48 30.41
C PHE A 397 16.14 3.90 30.53
N THR A 398 15.90 4.77 29.53
CA THR A 398 16.32 6.17 29.61
C THR A 398 15.45 7.05 30.52
N LEU A 399 14.21 6.65 30.82
CA LEU A 399 13.33 7.43 31.70
C LEU A 399 13.93 7.61 33.11
N ASP A 400 14.61 6.59 33.62
CA ASP A 400 15.18 6.56 34.98
C ASP A 400 16.60 7.17 35.09
N LEU A 401 17.20 7.64 33.99
CA LEU A 401 18.59 8.15 33.96
C LEU A 401 18.72 9.63 34.39
N GLU A 402 17.68 10.24 34.96
CA GLU A 402 17.61 11.65 35.38
C GLU A 402 18.04 12.68 34.31
N ASN A 403 18.16 12.28 33.04
CA ASN A 403 18.60 13.13 31.94
C ASN A 403 17.48 13.34 30.91
N ILE A 404 16.72 14.40 31.08
CA ILE A 404 15.57 14.73 30.22
C ILE A 404 15.98 14.95 28.74
N SER A 405 17.20 15.44 28.48
CA SER A 405 17.68 15.66 27.11
C SER A 405 17.83 14.35 26.35
N LEU A 406 18.24 13.29 27.04
CA LEU A 406 18.32 11.95 26.46
C LEU A 406 16.92 11.41 26.14
N VAL A 407 15.93 11.67 27.01
CA VAL A 407 14.53 11.29 26.79
C VAL A 407 13.94 11.94 25.53
N PHE A 408 14.30 13.20 25.23
CA PHE A 408 13.92 13.85 23.96
C PHE A 408 14.44 13.08 22.74
N PHE A 409 15.71 12.67 22.77
CA PHE A 409 16.31 11.93 21.66
C PHE A 409 15.69 10.55 21.49
N THR A 410 15.52 9.81 22.58
CA THR A 410 14.95 8.45 22.54
C THR A 410 13.47 8.44 22.19
N ALA A 411 12.69 9.41 22.69
CA ALA A 411 11.28 9.57 22.31
C ALA A 411 11.13 9.96 20.82
N GLY A 412 11.99 10.83 20.30
CA GLY A 412 12.02 11.18 18.88
C GLY A 412 12.35 9.97 18.00
N ALA A 413 13.38 9.20 18.36
CA ALA A 413 13.74 7.98 17.66
C ALA A 413 12.60 6.93 17.69
N LEU A 414 12.01 6.69 18.86
CA LEU A 414 10.86 5.80 19.01
C LEU A 414 9.68 6.25 18.13
N GLY A 415 9.34 7.53 18.19
CA GLY A 415 8.25 8.14 17.43
C GLY A 415 8.44 8.01 15.93
N PHE A 416 9.66 8.23 15.43
CA PHE A 416 10.05 8.09 14.02
C PHE A 416 9.63 6.73 13.44
N PHE A 417 10.02 5.64 14.11
CA PHE A 417 9.73 4.29 13.60
C PHE A 417 8.30 3.84 13.89
N MET A 418 7.76 4.09 15.09
CA MET A 418 6.38 3.69 15.44
C MET A 418 5.35 4.37 14.55
N THR A 419 5.51 5.66 14.30
CA THR A 419 4.56 6.41 13.45
C THR A 419 4.80 6.12 11.97
N GLY A 420 6.06 5.83 11.60
CA GLY A 420 6.45 5.37 10.26
C GLY A 420 5.61 4.22 9.74
N TYR A 421 5.18 3.35 10.65
CA TYR A 421 4.38 2.17 10.37
C TYR A 421 2.93 2.45 9.93
N LEU A 422 2.32 3.59 10.32
CA LEU A 422 0.91 3.87 10.02
C LEU A 422 0.59 3.88 8.51
N PRO A 423 1.23 4.74 7.67
CA PRO A 423 0.97 4.75 6.23
C PRO A 423 1.35 3.41 5.58
N LEU A 424 2.40 2.78 6.10
CA LEU A 424 2.89 1.46 5.69
C LEU A 424 1.78 0.41 5.72
N GLY A 425 1.07 0.35 6.84
CA GLY A 425 -0.03 -0.58 7.06
C GLY A 425 -1.20 -0.35 6.12
N PHE A 426 -1.57 0.92 5.84
CA PHE A 426 -2.66 1.24 4.93
C PHE A 426 -2.35 0.81 3.49
N GLU A 427 -1.15 1.10 2.99
CA GLU A 427 -0.75 0.70 1.64
C GLU A 427 -0.65 -0.81 1.50
N PHE A 428 -0.03 -1.48 2.48
CA PHE A 428 0.08 -2.93 2.47
C PHE A 428 -1.30 -3.61 2.58
N ALA A 429 -2.21 -3.05 3.39
CA ALA A 429 -3.58 -3.52 3.50
C ALA A 429 -4.33 -3.40 2.17
N VAL A 430 -4.25 -2.26 1.48
CA VAL A 430 -4.91 -2.06 0.18
C VAL A 430 -4.36 -3.07 -0.84
N GLU A 431 -3.05 -3.31 -0.86
CA GLU A 431 -2.43 -4.26 -1.79
C GLU A 431 -2.89 -5.71 -1.52
N ILE A 432 -2.97 -6.15 -0.26
CA ILE A 432 -3.41 -7.51 0.13
C ILE A 432 -4.93 -7.71 -0.02
N THR A 433 -5.70 -6.63 0.02
CA THR A 433 -7.17 -6.69 0.04
C THR A 433 -7.83 -6.33 -1.27
N TYR A 434 -7.07 -5.91 -2.28
CA TYR A 434 -7.61 -5.65 -3.62
C TYR A 434 -8.40 -6.86 -4.14
N PRO A 435 -9.51 -6.68 -4.88
CA PRO A 435 -10.25 -5.45 -5.22
C PRO A 435 -11.32 -5.00 -4.18
N GLU A 436 -11.20 -5.36 -2.90
CA GLU A 436 -12.16 -4.91 -1.87
C GLU A 436 -12.10 -3.39 -1.63
N SER A 437 -13.17 -2.81 -1.08
CA SER A 437 -13.22 -1.36 -0.79
C SER A 437 -12.09 -0.94 0.16
N GLU A 438 -11.24 -0.02 -0.31
CA GLU A 438 -10.16 0.60 0.48
C GLU A 438 -10.65 1.17 1.81
N GLY A 439 -11.86 1.74 1.83
CA GLY A 439 -12.49 2.29 3.04
C GLY A 439 -12.84 1.22 4.07
N THR A 440 -13.22 0.02 3.63
CA THR A 440 -13.55 -1.10 4.53
C THR A 440 -12.27 -1.72 5.11
N SER A 441 -11.25 -1.95 4.29
CA SER A 441 -9.94 -2.47 4.72
C SER A 441 -9.25 -1.53 5.72
N SER A 442 -9.17 -0.23 5.41
CA SER A 442 -8.63 0.80 6.32
C SER A 442 -9.47 0.98 7.59
N GLY A 443 -10.80 0.85 7.49
CA GLY A 443 -11.69 0.87 8.64
C GLY A 443 -11.40 -0.24 9.64
N LEU A 444 -11.19 -1.48 9.15
CA LEU A 444 -10.83 -2.63 9.97
C LEU A 444 -9.43 -2.53 10.58
N LEU A 445 -8.43 -2.01 9.85
CA LEU A 445 -7.09 -1.74 10.40
C LEU A 445 -7.17 -0.82 11.62
N ASN A 446 -7.88 0.29 11.47
CA ASN A 446 -8.10 1.22 12.57
C ASN A 446 -8.88 0.56 13.71
N ALA A 447 -9.88 -0.29 13.44
CA ALA A 447 -10.63 -0.97 14.49
C ALA A 447 -9.70 -1.82 15.39
N PHE A 448 -8.78 -2.57 14.80
CA PHE A 448 -7.79 -3.35 15.56
C PHE A 448 -6.80 -2.45 16.32
N ALA A 449 -6.35 -1.35 15.72
CA ALA A 449 -5.52 -0.35 16.42
C ALA A 449 -6.24 0.24 17.65
N GLN A 450 -7.54 0.50 17.56
CA GLN A 450 -8.34 0.99 18.69
C GLN A 450 -8.53 -0.09 19.76
N ILE A 451 -8.77 -1.36 19.38
CA ILE A 451 -8.89 -2.48 20.34
C ILE A 451 -7.62 -2.64 21.16
N PHE A 452 -6.46 -2.75 20.49
CA PHE A 452 -5.19 -2.89 21.17
C PHE A 452 -4.81 -1.61 21.92
N GLY A 453 -5.07 -0.43 21.36
CA GLY A 453 -4.86 0.85 22.04
C GLY A 453 -5.62 0.93 23.36
N MET A 454 -6.89 0.52 23.38
CA MET A 454 -7.70 0.47 24.60
C MET A 454 -7.13 -0.51 25.62
N LEU A 455 -6.85 -1.74 25.18
CA LEU A 455 -6.32 -2.79 26.06
C LEU A 455 -4.99 -2.37 26.68
N PHE A 456 -4.08 -1.84 25.86
CA PHE A 456 -2.76 -1.42 26.28
C PHE A 456 -2.81 -0.20 27.19
N THR A 457 -3.61 0.81 26.87
CA THR A 457 -3.75 2.01 27.71
C THR A 457 -4.28 1.65 29.10
N LEU A 458 -5.28 0.76 29.19
CA LEU A 458 -5.82 0.32 30.48
C LEU A 458 -4.81 -0.48 31.32
N ILE A 459 -4.12 -1.45 30.70
CA ILE A 459 -3.16 -2.30 31.42
C ILE A 459 -1.91 -1.50 31.80
N GLN A 460 -1.34 -0.75 30.85
CA GLN A 460 -0.16 0.07 31.08
C GLN A 460 -0.44 1.19 32.07
N GLY A 461 -1.60 1.86 32.01
CA GLY A 461 -1.98 2.92 32.94
C GLY A 461 -2.06 2.40 34.38
N LYS A 462 -2.66 1.22 34.57
CA LYS A 462 -2.71 0.55 35.87
C LYS A 462 -1.33 0.14 36.37
N LEU A 463 -0.50 -0.48 35.52
CA LEU A 463 0.88 -0.84 35.89
C LEU A 463 1.75 0.38 36.23
N THR A 464 1.54 1.49 35.52
CA THR A 464 2.27 2.74 35.74
C THR A 464 1.89 3.38 37.08
N THR A 465 0.59 3.33 37.43
CA THR A 465 0.08 3.90 38.69
C THR A 465 0.40 3.02 39.90
N ASP A 466 0.24 1.69 39.80
CA ASP A 466 0.39 0.76 40.94
C ASP A 466 1.85 0.37 41.20
N GLN A 467 2.71 0.34 40.16
CA GLN A 467 4.09 -0.15 40.25
C GLN A 467 5.11 0.90 39.82
N SER A 468 5.27 1.09 38.50
CA SER A 468 6.23 2.03 37.90
C SER A 468 6.03 2.14 36.39
N PRO A 469 6.47 3.24 35.76
CA PRO A 469 6.52 3.36 34.29
C PRO A 469 7.31 2.23 33.61
N LEU A 470 8.35 1.72 34.27
CA LEU A 470 9.15 0.58 33.80
C LEU A 470 8.29 -0.66 33.55
N ALA A 471 7.44 -1.04 34.51
CA ALA A 471 6.57 -2.22 34.39
C ALA A 471 5.57 -2.08 33.23
N GLY A 472 4.96 -0.90 33.08
CA GLY A 472 4.05 -0.60 31.98
C GLY A 472 4.73 -0.66 30.61
N ASN A 473 5.96 -0.15 30.50
CA ASN A 473 6.70 -0.18 29.25
C ASN A 473 7.22 -1.57 28.88
N LEU A 474 7.64 -2.37 29.86
CA LEU A 474 8.02 -3.77 29.63
C LEU A 474 6.83 -4.59 29.12
N PHE A 475 5.60 -4.32 29.60
CA PHE A 475 4.38 -4.92 29.06
C PHE A 475 4.22 -4.61 27.56
N LEU A 476 4.43 -3.36 27.13
CA LEU A 476 4.40 -3.00 25.70
C LEU A 476 5.52 -3.68 24.91
N CYS A 477 6.74 -3.77 25.46
CA CYS A 477 7.86 -4.46 24.81
C CYS A 477 7.51 -5.93 24.48
N VAL A 478 6.88 -6.65 25.42
CA VAL A 478 6.45 -8.04 25.19
C VAL A 478 5.46 -8.14 24.02
N TRP A 479 4.49 -7.22 23.93
CA TRP A 479 3.52 -7.21 22.84
C TRP A 479 4.13 -6.80 21.51
N ILE A 480 5.00 -5.78 21.48
CA ILE A 480 5.72 -5.41 20.25
C ILE A 480 6.58 -6.58 19.77
N PHE A 481 7.26 -7.30 20.67
CA PHE A 481 8.02 -8.51 20.33
C PHE A 481 7.12 -9.61 19.74
N MET A 482 5.92 -9.83 20.30
CA MET A 482 4.92 -10.72 19.70
C MET A 482 4.54 -10.25 18.29
N GLY A 483 4.41 -8.94 18.07
CA GLY A 483 4.19 -8.36 16.74
C GLY A 483 5.31 -8.65 15.74
N ILE A 484 6.58 -8.68 16.18
CA ILE A 484 7.72 -9.11 15.34
C ILE A 484 7.53 -10.55 14.90
N ILE A 485 7.20 -11.45 15.84
CA ILE A 485 6.97 -12.87 15.55
C ILE A 485 5.81 -13.05 14.58
N LEU A 486 4.68 -12.37 14.82
CA LEU A 486 3.51 -12.44 13.94
C LEU A 486 3.81 -11.92 12.53
N THR A 487 4.60 -10.86 12.42
CA THR A 487 5.03 -10.30 11.13
C THR A 487 6.02 -11.24 10.42
N GLY A 488 6.92 -11.89 11.16
CA GLY A 488 7.82 -12.90 10.61
C GLY A 488 7.09 -14.16 10.11
N ILE A 489 6.04 -14.59 10.83
CA ILE A 489 5.20 -15.75 10.48
C ILE A 489 4.20 -15.41 9.38
N SER A 490 3.84 -14.14 9.20
CA SER A 490 3.02 -13.72 8.05
C SER A 490 3.75 -14.12 6.78
N GLY A 491 3.27 -15.24 6.21
CA GLY A 491 3.94 -15.94 5.13
C GLY A 491 4.20 -14.98 3.99
N ASP A 492 5.30 -15.19 3.27
CA ASP A 492 5.43 -14.56 1.95
C ASP A 492 4.18 -14.88 1.15
N LEU A 493 3.67 -13.89 0.41
CA LEU A 493 2.70 -14.18 -0.63
C LEU A 493 3.28 -15.34 -1.45
N PRO A 494 2.54 -16.46 -1.64
CA PRO A 494 3.09 -17.63 -2.29
C PRO A 494 3.71 -17.20 -3.61
N HIS A 495 5.02 -17.38 -3.71
CA HIS A 495 5.80 -16.99 -4.86
C HIS A 495 6.16 -18.25 -5.61
N VAL A 496 5.67 -18.36 -6.84
CA VAL A 496 5.90 -19.52 -7.69
C VAL A 496 6.95 -19.14 -8.71
N TYR A 497 8.05 -19.89 -8.71
CA TYR A 497 9.08 -19.80 -9.73
C TYR A 497 8.84 -20.88 -10.77
N SER A 498 8.87 -20.50 -12.04
CA SER A 498 8.59 -21.42 -13.13
C SER A 498 9.51 -21.18 -14.31
N GLY A 499 9.93 -22.26 -14.97
CA GLY A 499 10.71 -22.17 -16.20
C GLY A 499 9.84 -21.85 -17.41
N ALA A 500 10.36 -21.06 -18.35
CA ALA A 500 9.70 -20.83 -19.63
C ALA A 500 9.41 -22.18 -20.33
N GLY A 501 8.22 -22.32 -20.92
CA GLY A 501 7.75 -23.55 -21.56
C GLY A 501 7.13 -24.59 -20.61
N SER A 502 7.27 -24.44 -19.29
CA SER A 502 6.69 -25.37 -18.33
C SER A 502 5.19 -25.12 -18.09
N THR A 503 4.53 -26.01 -17.34
CA THR A 503 3.13 -25.87 -16.93
C THR A 503 3.06 -25.63 -15.44
N VAL A 504 2.32 -24.61 -15.02
CA VAL A 504 2.15 -24.25 -13.61
C VAL A 504 0.69 -24.38 -13.19
N LEU A 505 0.50 -24.78 -11.94
CA LEU A 505 -0.81 -24.81 -11.29
C LEU A 505 -0.80 -23.77 -10.16
N LEU A 506 -1.64 -22.75 -10.30
CA LEU A 506 -1.82 -21.70 -9.31
C LEU A 506 -3.03 -22.07 -8.43
N PRO A 507 -2.82 -22.44 -7.17
CA PRO A 507 -3.89 -22.97 -6.33
C PRO A 507 -4.89 -21.88 -5.93
N CYS A 508 -6.18 -22.17 -6.08
CA CYS A 508 -7.26 -21.42 -5.46
C CYS A 508 -7.83 -22.30 -4.35
N GLY A 509 -7.55 -21.98 -3.07
CA GLY A 509 -7.59 -22.91 -1.92
C GLY A 509 -8.93 -23.56 -1.58
N THR A 510 -9.38 -24.52 -2.38
CA THR A 510 -10.60 -25.30 -2.15
C THR A 510 -10.30 -26.66 -1.51
N SER A 511 -11.23 -27.11 -0.66
CA SER A 511 -11.36 -28.52 -0.28
C SER A 511 -12.35 -29.17 -1.26
N PRO A 512 -12.12 -30.40 -1.74
CA PRO A 512 -12.90 -30.98 -2.83
C PRO A 512 -14.35 -31.22 -2.39
N SER A 513 -15.27 -30.32 -2.77
CA SER A 513 -16.71 -30.59 -2.66
C SER A 513 -17.16 -31.29 -3.94
N SER A 514 -17.52 -32.55 -3.79
CA SER A 514 -18.12 -33.41 -4.80
C SER A 514 -19.43 -32.80 -5.35
N THR A 515 -19.36 -32.06 -6.46
CA THR A 515 -20.45 -31.91 -7.45
C THR A 515 -19.98 -31.05 -8.63
N THR A 516 -20.35 -31.46 -9.84
CA THR A 516 -19.86 -31.04 -11.17
C THR A 516 -20.24 -29.61 -11.61
N THR A 517 -20.55 -28.70 -10.67
CA THR A 517 -20.91 -27.29 -10.95
C THR A 517 -20.05 -26.31 -10.13
N ALA A 518 -18.77 -26.64 -9.91
CA ALA A 518 -17.98 -26.13 -8.78
C ALA A 518 -17.30 -24.74 -8.95
N CYS A 519 -17.10 -24.23 -10.17
CA CYS A 519 -16.28 -23.01 -10.39
C CYS A 519 -17.07 -21.79 -10.94
N SER A 520 -18.40 -21.84 -10.98
CA SER A 520 -19.22 -20.76 -11.56
C SER A 520 -19.07 -19.40 -10.86
N GLY A 521 -18.61 -19.39 -9.60
CA GLY A 521 -18.30 -18.18 -8.83
C GLY A 521 -16.82 -17.76 -8.84
N THR A 522 -15.94 -18.48 -9.53
CA THR A 522 -14.50 -18.22 -9.55
C THR A 522 -14.15 -17.12 -10.55
N ALA A 523 -13.40 -16.12 -10.09
CA ALA A 523 -12.74 -15.15 -10.95
C ALA A 523 -11.22 -15.20 -10.73
N TRP A 524 -10.45 -15.05 -11.81
CA TRP A 524 -9.00 -14.85 -11.74
C TRP A 524 -8.63 -13.51 -12.35
N TYR A 525 -7.78 -12.77 -11.66
CA TYR A 525 -7.22 -11.50 -12.11
C TYR A 525 -5.70 -11.63 -12.24
N PHE A 526 -5.14 -11.01 -13.27
CA PHE A 526 -3.71 -10.94 -13.53
C PHE A 526 -3.29 -9.47 -13.52
N LYS A 527 -2.31 -9.12 -12.69
CA LYS A 527 -1.72 -7.78 -12.60
C LYS A 527 -0.30 -7.83 -13.18
N THR A 528 -0.08 -6.96 -14.16
CA THR A 528 1.24 -6.69 -14.76
C THR A 528 1.38 -5.19 -14.94
N ASP A 529 2.54 -4.63 -14.58
CA ASP A 529 2.86 -3.18 -14.69
C ASP A 529 1.77 -2.23 -14.16
N GLY A 530 1.10 -2.61 -13.07
CA GLY A 530 0.02 -1.83 -12.46
C GLY A 530 -1.35 -1.92 -13.15
N HIS A 531 -1.50 -2.69 -14.22
CA HIS A 531 -2.77 -2.95 -14.90
C HIS A 531 -3.35 -4.32 -14.52
N TYR A 532 -4.63 -4.32 -14.12
CA TYR A 532 -5.38 -5.53 -13.83
C TYR A 532 -6.18 -6.00 -15.05
N THR A 533 -6.03 -7.28 -15.36
CA THR A 533 -6.74 -7.96 -16.45
C THR A 533 -7.49 -9.16 -15.89
N THR A 534 -8.79 -9.25 -16.17
CA THR A 534 -9.58 -10.42 -15.78
C THR A 534 -9.29 -11.57 -16.73
N VAL A 535 -8.74 -12.66 -16.19
CA VAL A 535 -8.31 -13.84 -16.96
C VAL A 535 -9.37 -14.94 -16.96
N VAL A 536 -10.07 -15.06 -15.83
CA VAL A 536 -11.21 -15.97 -15.67
C VAL A 536 -12.37 -15.18 -15.09
N SER A 537 -13.54 -15.33 -15.69
CA SER A 537 -14.79 -14.75 -15.19
C SER A 537 -15.86 -15.83 -15.17
N LEU A 538 -16.58 -15.96 -14.05
CA LEU A 538 -17.65 -16.94 -13.85
C LEU A 538 -17.20 -18.39 -14.16
N GLY A 539 -15.97 -18.74 -13.78
CA GLY A 539 -15.39 -20.07 -14.04
C GLY A 539 -15.02 -20.36 -15.49
N LYS A 540 -14.96 -19.34 -16.36
CA LYS A 540 -14.55 -19.49 -17.77
C LYS A 540 -13.38 -18.56 -18.09
N VAL A 541 -12.39 -19.09 -18.80
CA VAL A 541 -11.25 -18.32 -19.32
C VAL A 541 -11.75 -17.30 -20.34
N VAL A 542 -11.31 -16.05 -20.23
CA VAL A 542 -11.69 -14.94 -21.10
C VAL A 542 -10.97 -15.09 -22.44
N LYS A 543 -11.69 -15.53 -23.48
CA LYS A 543 -11.13 -15.89 -24.79
C LYS A 543 -10.47 -14.75 -25.58
N ARG A 544 -10.72 -13.49 -25.22
CA ARG A 544 -10.16 -12.31 -25.91
C ARG A 544 -8.68 -12.07 -25.61
N LEU A 545 -8.12 -12.74 -24.60
CA LEU A 545 -6.73 -12.57 -24.21
C LEU A 545 -5.79 -13.37 -25.11
N PRO A 546 -4.61 -12.82 -25.49
CA PRO A 546 -3.61 -13.54 -26.30
C PRO A 546 -3.19 -14.89 -25.68
N GLN A 547 -3.07 -14.91 -24.36
CA GLN A 547 -2.69 -16.07 -23.54
C GLN A 547 -3.85 -17.05 -23.25
N ALA A 548 -5.09 -16.75 -23.65
CA ALA A 548 -6.27 -17.55 -23.27
C ALA A 548 -6.22 -19.00 -23.78
N SER A 549 -5.58 -19.25 -24.92
CA SER A 549 -5.43 -20.59 -25.50
C SER A 549 -4.59 -21.54 -24.64
N ARG A 550 -3.70 -20.98 -23.80
CA ARG A 550 -2.79 -21.70 -22.92
C ARG A 550 -3.32 -21.90 -21.50
N MET A 551 -4.50 -21.36 -21.19
CA MET A 551 -5.05 -21.32 -19.83
C MET A 551 -6.26 -22.23 -19.66
N SER A 552 -6.35 -22.89 -18.51
CA SER A 552 -7.48 -23.75 -18.15
C SER A 552 -7.70 -23.78 -16.64
N LEU A 553 -8.87 -24.26 -16.20
CA LEU A 553 -9.17 -24.46 -14.78
C LEU A 553 -9.18 -25.96 -14.46
N ASP A 554 -8.51 -26.32 -13.37
CA ASP A 554 -8.57 -27.65 -12.78
C ASP A 554 -9.88 -27.86 -11.98
N PRO A 555 -10.33 -29.08 -11.64
CA PRO A 555 -11.57 -29.31 -10.88
C PRO A 555 -11.64 -28.60 -9.51
N ASN A 556 -10.49 -28.25 -8.93
CA ASN A 556 -10.38 -27.46 -7.71
C ASN A 556 -10.44 -25.93 -7.96
N CYS A 557 -10.84 -25.51 -9.16
CA CYS A 557 -10.90 -24.11 -9.61
C CYS A 557 -9.54 -23.37 -9.60
N SER A 558 -8.45 -24.15 -9.55
CA SER A 558 -7.07 -23.66 -9.64
C SER A 558 -6.72 -23.36 -11.10
N LEU A 559 -5.96 -22.29 -11.34
CA LEU A 559 -5.60 -21.85 -12.69
C LEU A 559 -4.38 -22.62 -13.18
N VAL A 560 -4.51 -23.24 -14.34
CA VAL A 560 -3.44 -23.96 -15.02
C VAL A 560 -3.01 -23.16 -16.24
N ILE A 561 -1.74 -22.80 -16.29
CA ILE A 561 -1.12 -22.09 -17.42
C ILE A 561 -0.10 -23.03 -18.05
N ARG A 562 -0.29 -23.36 -19.33
CA ARG A 562 0.59 -24.24 -20.11
C ARG A 562 1.58 -23.41 -20.91
N SER A 563 2.77 -23.95 -21.18
CA SER A 563 3.78 -23.32 -22.02
C SER A 563 4.04 -21.87 -21.61
N ILE A 564 4.48 -21.68 -20.37
CA ILE A 564 4.64 -20.35 -19.76
C ILE A 564 5.62 -19.51 -20.56
N ALA A 565 5.24 -18.25 -20.79
CA ALA A 565 6.05 -17.24 -21.44
C ALA A 565 6.48 -16.17 -20.43
N VAL A 566 7.49 -15.38 -20.79
CA VAL A 566 8.01 -14.28 -19.93
C VAL A 566 6.94 -13.22 -19.64
N GLU A 567 5.97 -13.05 -20.55
CA GLU A 567 4.81 -12.16 -20.39
C GLU A 567 3.81 -12.62 -19.33
N ASP A 568 3.86 -13.91 -18.93
CA ASP A 568 3.00 -14.44 -17.88
C ASP A 568 3.55 -14.10 -16.47
N ALA A 569 4.77 -13.56 -16.35
CA ALA A 569 5.31 -13.11 -15.08
C ALA A 569 4.47 -11.95 -14.51
N GLY A 570 3.98 -12.08 -13.29
CA GLY A 570 3.05 -11.11 -12.70
C GLY A 570 2.38 -11.62 -11.43
N LEU A 571 1.39 -10.86 -10.94
CA LEU A 571 0.59 -11.23 -9.77
C LEU A 571 -0.75 -11.82 -10.22
N TYR A 572 -1.04 -13.04 -9.79
CA TYR A 572 -2.31 -13.72 -10.03
C TYR A 572 -3.17 -13.71 -8.77
N MET A 573 -4.47 -13.47 -8.94
CA MET A 573 -5.42 -13.36 -7.84
C MET A 573 -6.67 -14.19 -8.12
N CYS A 574 -6.95 -15.18 -7.29
CA CYS A 574 -8.21 -15.92 -7.37
C CYS A 574 -9.25 -15.35 -6.39
N GLY A 575 -10.46 -15.05 -6.86
CA GLY A 575 -11.60 -14.65 -6.06
C GLY A 575 -12.76 -15.65 -6.19
N GLN A 576 -12.96 -16.49 -5.17
CA GLN A 576 -14.11 -17.41 -5.08
C GLN A 576 -14.64 -17.50 -3.64
N ASP A 577 -13.76 -17.72 -2.67
CA ASP A 577 -14.05 -17.89 -1.24
C ASP A 577 -13.16 -17.00 -0.32
N GLY A 578 -12.53 -16.00 -0.93
CA GLY A 578 -11.42 -15.20 -0.41
C GLY A 578 -10.42 -14.94 -1.54
N TYR A 579 -9.57 -13.91 -1.40
CA TYR A 579 -8.52 -13.64 -2.40
C TYR A 579 -7.27 -14.45 -2.09
N HIS A 580 -6.92 -15.36 -3.00
CA HIS A 580 -5.62 -16.02 -3.01
C HIS A 580 -4.72 -15.31 -4.01
N MET A 581 -3.67 -14.68 -3.52
CA MET A 581 -2.69 -13.94 -4.30
C MET A 581 -1.42 -14.76 -4.44
N THR A 582 -0.92 -14.91 -5.66
CA THR A 582 0.30 -15.68 -5.97
C THR A 582 1.15 -14.85 -6.92
N PHE A 583 2.39 -14.56 -6.54
CA PHE A 583 3.36 -13.96 -7.45
C PHE A 583 3.98 -15.05 -8.31
N MET A 584 4.12 -14.79 -9.61
CA MET A 584 4.78 -15.69 -10.53
C MET A 584 5.98 -15.00 -11.17
N SER A 585 7.15 -15.65 -11.10
CA SER A 585 8.34 -15.25 -11.85
C SER A 585 8.77 -16.36 -12.80
N VAL A 586 9.28 -15.96 -13.95
CA VAL A 586 9.60 -16.84 -15.07
C VAL A 586 11.10 -16.81 -15.34
N LEU A 587 11.75 -17.97 -15.25
CA LEU A 587 13.14 -18.14 -15.65
C LEU A 587 13.18 -18.44 -17.16
N LYS A 588 14.05 -17.77 -17.92
CA LYS A 588 14.23 -18.04 -19.35
C LYS A 588 15.72 -17.98 -19.72
N ILE A 589 16.12 -18.89 -20.61
CA ILE A 589 17.42 -18.81 -21.29
C ILE A 589 17.22 -18.16 -22.67
N SER A 590 18.09 -17.24 -23.01
CA SER A 590 18.16 -16.54 -24.30
C SER A 590 19.56 -16.62 -24.88
N GLU A 591 19.63 -16.91 -26.18
CA GLU A 591 20.88 -16.96 -26.94
C GLU A 591 21.23 -15.56 -27.48
N HIS A 592 22.46 -15.13 -27.25
CA HIS A 592 23.00 -13.87 -27.78
C HIS A 592 24.27 -14.14 -28.59
N PRO A 593 24.35 -13.66 -29.86
CA PRO A 593 25.57 -13.77 -30.64
C PRO A 593 26.65 -12.84 -30.08
N VAL A 594 27.89 -13.34 -29.93
CA VAL A 594 29.03 -12.53 -29.49
C VAL A 594 29.62 -11.81 -30.70
N PRO A 595 29.64 -10.45 -30.75
CA PRO A 595 29.99 -9.72 -31.97
C PRO A 595 31.44 -9.88 -32.46
N TRP A 596 32.34 -10.41 -31.62
CA TRP A 596 33.79 -10.36 -31.81
C TRP A 596 34.44 -11.74 -32.00
N GLU A 597 33.67 -12.82 -31.87
CA GLU A 597 34.10 -14.21 -32.01
C GLU A 597 33.02 -15.05 -32.70
N ASP A 598 33.25 -15.45 -33.95
CA ASP A 598 32.27 -16.20 -34.76
C ASP A 598 31.98 -17.62 -34.23
N GLU A 599 32.82 -18.13 -33.31
CA GLU A 599 32.69 -19.48 -32.75
C GLU A 599 32.07 -19.52 -31.35
N GLU A 600 31.84 -18.37 -30.70
CA GLU A 600 31.27 -18.30 -29.35
C GLU A 600 29.82 -17.77 -29.35
N VAL A 601 29.02 -18.38 -28.50
CA VAL A 601 27.63 -18.02 -28.24
C VAL A 601 27.50 -17.74 -26.74
N GLN A 602 26.84 -16.64 -26.40
CA GLN A 602 26.57 -16.31 -25.01
C GLN A 602 25.14 -16.70 -24.64
N LEU A 603 24.99 -17.64 -23.71
CA LEU A 603 23.71 -17.96 -23.11
C LEU A 603 23.46 -17.02 -21.93
N GLN A 604 22.36 -16.29 -21.97
CA GLN A 604 21.88 -15.46 -20.88
C GLN A 604 20.68 -16.14 -20.23
N CYS A 605 20.79 -16.45 -18.94
CA CYS A 605 19.68 -16.91 -18.13
C CYS A 605 19.15 -15.75 -17.29
N SER A 606 17.90 -15.35 -17.55
CA SER A 606 17.26 -14.20 -16.92
C SER A 606 16.01 -14.60 -16.16
N LEU A 607 15.90 -14.09 -14.92
CA LEU A 607 14.70 -14.22 -14.10
C LEU A 607 13.79 -13.00 -14.33
N TRP A 608 12.68 -13.24 -15.01
CA TRP A 608 11.61 -12.27 -15.24
C TRP A 608 10.66 -12.25 -14.04
N ARG A 609 10.51 -11.10 -13.42
CA ARG A 609 9.77 -10.92 -12.16
C ARG A 609 8.92 -9.66 -12.19
N PRO A 610 7.81 -9.62 -11.43
CA PRO A 610 6.99 -8.42 -11.31
C PRO A 610 7.83 -7.23 -10.82
N ALA A 611 7.59 -6.05 -11.39
CA ALA A 611 8.25 -4.81 -10.97
C ALA A 611 8.03 -4.51 -9.46
N ASP A 612 6.90 -4.99 -8.92
CA ASP A 612 6.47 -4.80 -7.52
C ASP A 612 7.32 -5.55 -6.46
N LEU A 613 8.30 -6.37 -6.84
CA LEU A 613 9.11 -7.17 -5.87
C LEU A 613 10.49 -6.54 -5.51
N GLY A 614 10.79 -5.29 -5.88
CA GLY A 614 12.04 -4.59 -5.49
C GLY A 614 13.34 -5.03 -6.20
N PRO A 615 14.55 -4.61 -5.81
CA PRO A 615 15.79 -5.06 -6.47
C PRO A 615 16.07 -6.56 -6.20
N CYS A 616 16.80 -7.20 -7.11
CA CYS A 616 17.22 -8.59 -6.98
C CYS A 616 18.13 -8.76 -5.75
N LEU A 617 17.61 -9.28 -4.63
CA LEU A 617 18.43 -9.70 -3.50
C LEU A 617 18.95 -11.12 -3.77
N LEU A 618 20.27 -11.30 -3.60
CA LEU A 618 21.09 -12.49 -3.86
C LEU A 618 20.30 -13.82 -3.93
N THR A 619 19.73 -14.11 -5.11
CA THR A 619 19.36 -15.46 -5.53
C THR A 619 20.43 -15.89 -6.52
N SER A 620 21.14 -16.98 -6.22
CA SER A 620 22.22 -17.43 -7.10
C SER A 620 21.64 -18.23 -8.25
N ILE A 621 21.70 -17.66 -9.46
CA ILE A 621 21.50 -18.41 -10.69
C ILE A 621 22.77 -19.22 -10.96
N ARG A 622 22.62 -20.53 -11.22
CA ARG A 622 23.73 -21.45 -11.46
C ARG A 622 23.56 -22.19 -12.79
N TRP A 623 24.67 -22.39 -13.49
CA TRP A 623 24.72 -23.22 -14.69
C TRP A 623 25.22 -24.63 -14.37
N VAL A 624 24.57 -25.62 -14.97
CA VAL A 624 24.86 -27.05 -14.79
C VAL A 624 24.84 -27.72 -16.16
N ASN A 625 25.76 -28.66 -16.39
CA ASN A 625 25.80 -29.45 -17.62
C ASN A 625 24.93 -30.73 -17.50
N GLU A 626 24.84 -31.53 -18.57
CA GLU A 626 24.13 -32.83 -18.60
C GLU A 626 24.52 -33.81 -17.49
N THR A 627 25.78 -33.75 -17.02
CA THR A 627 26.29 -34.66 -15.96
C THR A 627 25.96 -34.18 -14.54
N GLY A 628 25.29 -33.03 -14.39
CA GLY A 628 25.02 -32.41 -13.09
C GLY A 628 26.22 -31.66 -12.50
N ALA A 629 27.31 -31.48 -13.26
CA ALA A 629 28.48 -30.75 -12.81
C ALA A 629 28.24 -29.24 -12.89
N VAL A 630 28.55 -28.53 -11.80
CA VAL A 630 28.42 -27.08 -11.71
C VAL A 630 29.49 -26.43 -12.59
N LEU A 631 29.04 -25.59 -13.52
CA LEU A 631 29.93 -24.82 -14.39
C LEU A 631 30.33 -23.54 -13.66
N HIS A 632 31.58 -23.47 -13.20
CA HIS A 632 32.14 -22.28 -12.58
C HIS A 632 32.72 -21.36 -13.66
N GLY A 633 32.08 -20.21 -13.87
CA GLY A 633 32.58 -19.17 -14.77
C GLY A 633 33.75 -18.41 -14.12
N GLU A 634 34.96 -18.92 -14.24
CA GLU A 634 36.16 -18.08 -14.11
C GLU A 634 36.34 -17.27 -15.41
N SER A 635 35.51 -16.23 -15.56
CA SER A 635 35.76 -15.07 -16.41
C SER A 635 34.84 -13.94 -15.94
N GLU A 636 35.45 -12.79 -15.75
CA GLU A 636 34.95 -11.61 -15.03
C GLU A 636 33.65 -11.03 -15.62
N GLY A 637 32.71 -10.60 -14.77
CA GLY A 637 31.53 -9.87 -15.25
C GLY A 637 30.28 -9.85 -14.36
N HIS A 638 30.38 -9.90 -13.03
CA HIS A 638 29.25 -9.51 -12.17
C HIS A 638 29.16 -7.99 -12.13
N GLN A 639 28.78 -7.38 -13.25
CA GLN A 639 28.43 -5.97 -13.28
C GLN A 639 26.93 -5.89 -13.03
N ALA A 640 26.57 -5.62 -11.77
CA ALA A 640 25.24 -5.14 -11.43
C ALA A 640 25.10 -3.75 -12.06
N ASP A 641 24.76 -3.71 -13.35
CA ASP A 641 24.38 -2.47 -13.98
C ASP A 641 23.02 -2.04 -13.44
N ILE A 642 22.96 -0.77 -13.12
CA ILE A 642 21.87 -0.17 -12.36
C ILE A 642 20.67 -0.13 -13.29
N GLN A 643 19.66 -0.96 -12.96
CA GLN A 643 18.26 -1.01 -13.47
C GLN A 643 17.92 -2.29 -14.26
N GLY A 644 17.47 -3.36 -13.58
CA GLY A 644 16.56 -4.35 -14.20
C GLY A 644 16.86 -5.84 -14.01
N ASP A 645 18.03 -6.36 -14.38
CA ASP A 645 18.03 -7.71 -14.97
C ASP A 645 18.74 -8.77 -14.14
N CYS A 646 18.02 -9.47 -13.25
CA CYS A 646 18.44 -10.71 -12.57
C CYS A 646 18.94 -11.79 -13.55
N SER A 647 20.16 -11.65 -14.07
CA SER A 647 20.69 -12.43 -15.19
C SER A 647 22.05 -13.05 -14.87
N SER A 648 22.30 -14.23 -15.42
CA SER A 648 23.59 -14.92 -15.38
C SER A 648 23.98 -15.34 -16.80
N PHE A 649 25.26 -15.21 -17.13
CA PHE A 649 25.79 -15.45 -18.47
C PHE A 649 26.71 -16.66 -18.48
N LEU A 650 26.66 -17.42 -19.57
CA LEU A 650 27.55 -18.54 -19.84
C LEU A 650 28.02 -18.47 -21.29
N ASN A 651 29.33 -18.36 -21.49
CA ASN A 651 29.93 -18.44 -22.81
C ASN A 651 30.18 -19.90 -23.18
N VAL A 652 29.76 -20.27 -24.38
CA VAL A 652 29.84 -21.64 -24.89
C VAL A 652 30.18 -21.60 -26.38
N THR A 653 31.05 -22.49 -26.82
CA THR A 653 31.35 -22.62 -28.25
C THR A 653 30.11 -23.12 -29.01
N ARG A 654 29.87 -22.61 -30.22
CA ARG A 654 28.74 -22.99 -31.08
C ARG A 654 28.67 -24.50 -31.36
N GLN A 655 29.83 -25.17 -31.40
CA GLN A 655 29.90 -26.62 -31.56
C GLN A 655 29.39 -27.38 -30.33
N ALA A 656 29.67 -26.89 -29.12
CA ALA A 656 29.19 -27.48 -27.87
C ALA A 656 27.68 -27.29 -27.68
N LEU A 657 27.10 -26.21 -28.22
CA LEU A 657 25.66 -25.93 -28.20
C LEU A 657 24.79 -27.01 -28.86
N HIS A 658 25.37 -27.78 -29.78
CA HIS A 658 24.69 -28.88 -30.47
C HIS A 658 24.92 -30.25 -29.84
N SER A 659 25.92 -30.37 -28.95
CA SER A 659 26.32 -31.65 -28.35
C SER A 659 25.97 -31.79 -26.87
N THR A 660 25.61 -30.69 -26.20
CA THR A 660 25.44 -30.68 -24.74
C THR A 660 24.28 -29.78 -24.34
N ASP A 661 23.35 -30.32 -23.55
CA ASP A 661 22.28 -29.56 -22.91
C ASP A 661 22.84 -28.75 -21.71
N TYR A 662 22.46 -27.47 -21.65
CA TYR A 662 22.84 -26.57 -20.56
C TYR A 662 21.63 -26.22 -19.71
N THR A 663 21.72 -26.45 -18.41
CA THR A 663 20.63 -26.17 -17.48
C THR A 663 20.96 -24.95 -16.64
N CYS A 664 20.03 -24.00 -16.61
CA CYS A 664 20.07 -22.89 -15.68
C CYS A 664 19.15 -23.18 -14.49
N GLN A 665 19.71 -23.15 -13.28
CA GLN A 665 19.01 -23.41 -12.02
C GLN A 665 18.90 -22.14 -11.20
N LEU A 666 17.72 -21.88 -10.66
CA LEU A 666 17.48 -20.85 -9.66
C LEU A 666 17.53 -21.48 -8.26
N LEU A 667 18.39 -20.96 -7.40
CA LEU A 667 18.58 -21.46 -6.04
C LEU A 667 17.88 -20.56 -5.02
N ASP A 668 17.32 -21.15 -3.96
CA ASP A 668 16.87 -20.42 -2.77
C ASP A 668 18.03 -20.06 -1.83
N GLU A 669 17.73 -19.36 -0.73
CA GLU A 669 18.71 -18.97 0.29
C GLU A 669 19.43 -20.15 0.96
N HIS A 670 18.91 -21.37 0.83
CA HIS A 670 19.47 -22.60 1.40
C HIS A 670 20.16 -23.49 0.34
N ASN A 671 20.40 -22.97 -0.88
CA ASN A 671 20.95 -23.69 -2.03
C ASN A 671 20.08 -24.85 -2.55
N TYR A 672 18.77 -24.83 -2.33
CA TYR A 672 17.85 -25.75 -2.99
C TYR A 672 17.38 -25.18 -4.34
N VAL A 673 17.27 -26.06 -5.35
CA VAL A 673 16.78 -25.68 -6.68
C VAL A 673 15.28 -25.42 -6.60
N THR A 674 14.88 -24.18 -6.86
CA THR A 674 13.48 -23.72 -6.85
C THR A 674 12.81 -23.92 -8.21
N THR A 675 13.54 -23.63 -9.28
CA THR A 675 13.13 -23.88 -10.66
C THR A 675 14.36 -24.03 -11.55
N GLU A 676 14.20 -24.69 -12.69
CA GLU A 676 15.26 -24.85 -13.67
C GLU A 676 14.73 -24.79 -15.09
N VAL A 677 15.58 -24.38 -16.02
CA VAL A 677 15.29 -24.33 -17.46
C VAL A 677 16.45 -24.97 -18.19
N VAL A 678 16.13 -25.89 -19.09
CA VAL A 678 17.11 -26.51 -19.99
C VAL A 678 17.13 -25.74 -21.30
N TYR A 679 18.31 -25.32 -21.73
CA TYR A 679 18.50 -24.80 -23.07
C TYR A 679 18.31 -25.92 -24.08
N THR A 680 17.36 -25.74 -24.98
CA THR A 680 17.18 -26.63 -26.13
C THR A 680 17.48 -25.82 -27.39
N PRO A 681 18.49 -26.21 -28.19
CA PRO A 681 18.78 -25.50 -29.43
C PRO A 681 17.59 -25.63 -30.37
N ASP A 682 17.21 -24.52 -31.01
CA ASP A 682 16.11 -24.45 -31.98
C ASP A 682 16.55 -25.17 -33.28
N THR A 683 16.57 -26.50 -33.24
CA THR A 683 16.86 -27.31 -34.41
C THR A 683 15.58 -27.47 -35.20
N GLY A 684 15.48 -26.73 -36.31
CA GLY A 684 14.74 -27.24 -37.46
C GLY A 684 15.25 -28.65 -37.75
N ASP A 685 14.39 -29.63 -37.54
CA ASP A 685 14.59 -31.07 -37.76
C ASP A 685 15.70 -31.74 -36.91
N ARG A 686 15.33 -32.26 -35.72
CA ARG A 686 15.94 -33.52 -35.25
C ARG A 686 15.37 -34.66 -36.13
N PRO A 687 16.19 -35.42 -36.87
CA PRO A 687 15.70 -36.67 -37.46
C PRO A 687 15.27 -37.60 -36.32
N CYS A 688 14.05 -38.12 -36.37
CA CYS A 688 13.65 -39.23 -35.51
C CYS A 688 14.64 -40.39 -35.68
N SER A 689 15.57 -40.56 -34.74
CA SER A 689 16.28 -41.82 -34.60
C SER A 689 15.31 -42.83 -34.01
N SER A 690 14.83 -43.73 -34.86
CA SER A 690 14.06 -44.91 -34.51
C SER A 690 14.74 -45.70 -33.37
N ALA A 691 14.08 -45.76 -32.21
CA ALA A 691 14.40 -46.75 -31.20
C ALA A 691 13.98 -48.13 -31.73
N SER A 692 14.97 -48.95 -32.10
CA SER A 692 14.81 -50.39 -32.27
C SER A 692 15.98 -51.12 -31.60
N ARG A 693 15.84 -51.38 -30.30
CA ARG A 693 15.96 -52.70 -29.65
C ARG A 693 15.95 -52.57 -28.14
#